data_AF-A0A316QM52-F1
#
_entry.id   AF-A0A316QM52-F1
#
_cell.length_a   1.000
_cell.length_b   1.000
_cell.length_c   1.000
_cell.angle_alpha   90.00
_cell.angle_beta   90.00
_cell.angle_gamma   90.00
#
_symmetry.space_group_name_H-M   'P 1'
#
loop_
_entity.id
_entity.type
_entity.pdbx_description
1 polymer ?
#
loop_
_entity_poly.entity_id
_entity_poly.type
_entity_poly.pdbx_seq_one_letter_code
_entity_poly.pdbx_strand_id
1 'polypeptide(L)'
;MYKNSFFSLEVSPKGELLYSLQDGKKTYRLSPPAFEIDGKFCGSAADFALVSRRELGSSLSELHFEGTLDETLSLSCYIRVHAQTPFIRFRWELSADAPRFLTKSNGKDALVYLRFAAAPQAQGTEIRFSEYNHQLYSFCLTETPAFRDEDAVMGPMLTQTDGAHTAFYAYEHGSQYPDRFLEFHRTEDEIELRAVKGNYYDGRPLENLPYETVWLQFGAAEGGEAEIAALYRKFQLRYLLPGHPSRKPYIYYNTWNCQERNQLKTGSYHGTMSLEYTLADIDRAHRMGIDVYVLDTGWFNRCGDWQVNEKRFPDSLSRVREKLDGYGMKLGLWINPCAVALSSPLLEKHRTNIATYLDKLTNAFPVWESETSHGMCLASDYWSELAATLVALCKEKHVSYIKWDAIWQYGCTDGHHLHGAEKNSLGERGECYSFELDRSLSRICDAILAECPDVILDFDITEEGRNVGLSLLSRGKYFLVNNGPNYHNYDLPDQQWTNMFTNPGPARTWICRAAGNYDKWFPSCLFLTHYLPDPPVSSQRMNIGSLIVNGNGIWGDLAALDERDIALFNQILGVYKTVAEEIAAAPAKIDGATATTAQKYEKIDPETGKGVVVLFGFCTRKNKVRRLLESECTGNFVVFGNGQIIQENGKRYLEAEFDGADAVIVFSL
;
A
#
# COMPACT_ATOMS: atom_id res chain seq x y z
N MET A 1 10.34 -27.43 14.13
CA MET A 1 8.87 -27.56 13.94
C MET A 1 8.18 -26.42 14.69
N TYR A 2 7.28 -25.69 14.02
CA TYR A 2 6.40 -24.68 14.64
C TYR A 2 4.95 -25.17 14.57
N LYS A 3 4.09 -24.77 15.51
CA LYS A 3 2.68 -25.16 15.57
C LYS A 3 1.82 -24.05 16.15
N ASN A 4 0.66 -23.82 15.54
CA ASN A 4 -0.43 -23.00 16.11
C ASN A 4 -1.80 -23.71 15.91
N SER A 5 -2.90 -22.99 16.14
CA SER A 5 -4.26 -23.54 15.98
C SER A 5 -4.67 -23.80 14.52
N PHE A 6 -3.91 -23.34 13.54
CA PHE A 6 -4.22 -23.45 12.12
C PHE A 6 -3.35 -24.51 11.41
N PHE A 7 -2.05 -24.55 11.72
CA PHE A 7 -1.10 -25.45 11.05
C PHE A 7 0.06 -25.89 11.94
N SER A 8 0.77 -26.92 11.48
CA SER A 8 2.14 -27.23 11.88
C SER A 8 3.07 -27.03 10.69
N LEU A 9 4.24 -26.44 10.93
CA LEU A 9 5.26 -26.19 9.94
C LEU A 9 6.54 -26.94 10.30
N GLU A 10 7.00 -27.76 9.37
CA GLU A 10 8.29 -28.43 9.40
C GLU A 10 9.12 -27.98 8.19
N VAL A 11 10.43 -27.89 8.37
CA VAL A 11 11.38 -27.65 7.28
C VAL A 11 12.19 -28.92 7.12
N SER A 12 12.16 -29.52 5.93
CA SER A 12 12.87 -30.77 5.67
C SER A 12 14.38 -30.54 5.62
N PRO A 13 15.23 -31.58 5.77
CA PRO A 13 16.68 -31.45 5.58
C PRO A 13 17.11 -30.96 4.20
N LYS A 14 16.18 -30.98 3.22
CA LYS A 14 16.38 -30.44 1.87
C LYS A 14 15.91 -29.00 1.71
N GLY A 15 15.42 -28.37 2.78
CA GLY A 15 14.85 -27.02 2.76
C GLY A 15 13.40 -26.95 2.28
N GLU A 16 12.67 -28.06 2.15
CA GLU A 16 11.25 -27.99 1.77
C GLU A 16 10.39 -27.54 2.96
N LEU A 17 9.46 -26.62 2.72
CA LEU A 17 8.49 -26.19 3.74
C LEU A 17 7.29 -27.13 3.70
N LEU A 18 7.09 -27.90 4.76
CA LEU A 18 5.97 -28.82 4.95
C LEU A 18 4.95 -28.16 5.88
N TYR A 19 3.89 -27.61 5.28
CA TYR A 19 2.79 -26.96 5.98
C TYR A 19 1.60 -27.92 6.07
N SER A 20 1.31 -28.41 7.27
CA SER A 20 0.18 -29.32 7.51
C SER A 20 -0.93 -28.60 8.26
N LEU A 21 -2.15 -28.66 7.74
CA LEU A 21 -3.33 -28.14 8.44
C LEU A 21 -3.55 -28.91 9.75
N GLN A 22 -4.04 -28.24 10.80
CA GLN A 22 -4.31 -28.89 12.09
C GLN A 22 -5.40 -29.97 12.02
N ASP A 23 -6.25 -29.95 10.99
CA ASP A 23 -7.21 -31.03 10.75
C ASP A 23 -6.53 -32.36 10.34
N GLY A 24 -5.23 -32.33 10.04
CA GLY A 24 -4.41 -33.47 9.62
C GLY A 24 -4.76 -34.00 8.22
N LYS A 25 -5.69 -33.36 7.50
CA LYS A 25 -6.21 -33.86 6.22
C LYS A 25 -5.34 -33.48 5.04
N LYS A 26 -4.61 -32.36 5.13
CA LYS A 26 -3.85 -31.82 4.02
C LYS A 26 -2.49 -31.29 4.45
N THR A 27 -1.48 -31.65 3.66
CA THR A 27 -0.12 -31.10 3.78
C THR A 27 0.28 -30.50 2.44
N TYR A 28 0.72 -29.24 2.50
CA TYR A 28 1.26 -28.50 1.38
C TYR A 28 2.78 -28.54 1.48
N ARG A 29 3.41 -28.81 0.34
CA ARG A 29 4.87 -28.82 0.19
C ARG A 29 5.27 -27.67 -0.70
N LEU A 30 6.15 -26.80 -0.20
CA LEU A 30 6.77 -25.73 -0.97
C LEU A 30 8.26 -26.05 -1.11
N SER A 31 8.75 -26.09 -2.34
CA SER A 31 10.19 -26.32 -2.59
C SER A 31 11.03 -25.12 -2.13
N PRO A 32 12.33 -25.32 -1.81
CA PRO A 32 13.28 -24.21 -1.78
C PRO A 32 13.46 -23.60 -3.19
N PRO A 33 14.08 -22.41 -3.28
CA PRO A 33 14.40 -21.78 -4.56
C PRO A 33 15.49 -22.55 -5.30
N ALA A 34 15.51 -22.36 -6.62
CA ALA A 34 16.54 -22.87 -7.50
C ALA A 34 17.10 -21.75 -8.39
N PHE A 35 18.42 -21.70 -8.50
CA PHE A 35 19.20 -20.63 -9.15
C PHE A 35 20.11 -21.22 -10.23
N GLU A 36 20.41 -20.46 -11.28
CA GLU A 36 21.59 -20.74 -12.11
C GLU A 36 22.82 -20.01 -11.55
N ILE A 37 23.83 -20.78 -11.17
CA ILE A 37 25.09 -20.30 -10.60
C ILE A 37 26.24 -20.89 -11.42
N ASP A 38 27.10 -20.02 -11.96
CA ASP A 38 28.22 -20.39 -12.82
C ASP A 38 27.82 -21.34 -13.98
N GLY A 39 26.65 -21.08 -14.58
CA GLY A 39 26.09 -21.86 -15.69
C GLY A 39 25.47 -23.20 -15.29
N LYS A 40 25.27 -23.47 -13.99
CA LYS A 40 24.64 -24.69 -13.49
C LYS A 40 23.41 -24.38 -12.65
N PHE A 41 22.32 -25.10 -12.89
CA PHE A 41 21.11 -24.96 -12.11
C PHE A 41 21.19 -25.73 -10.79
N CYS A 42 21.12 -25.03 -9.66
CA CYS A 42 21.26 -25.54 -8.30
C CYS A 42 19.99 -25.22 -7.51
N GLY A 43 19.35 -26.21 -6.86
CA GLY A 43 18.07 -25.98 -6.16
C GLY A 43 17.74 -26.95 -5.04
N SER A 44 18.69 -27.76 -4.58
CA SER A 44 18.50 -28.67 -3.45
C SER A 44 19.55 -28.36 -2.40
N ALA A 45 19.12 -27.91 -1.23
CA ALA A 45 19.99 -27.77 -0.08
C ALA A 45 20.19 -29.12 0.62
N ALA A 46 21.28 -29.25 1.34
CA ALA A 46 21.54 -30.33 2.29
C ALA A 46 21.69 -29.75 3.70
N ASP A 47 21.52 -30.62 4.70
CA ASP A 47 21.74 -30.32 6.11
C ASP A 47 20.98 -29.09 6.63
N PHE A 48 19.80 -28.82 6.05
CA PHE A 48 19.00 -27.66 6.41
C PHE A 48 18.45 -27.79 7.83
N ALA A 49 18.82 -26.86 8.71
CA ALA A 49 18.50 -26.92 10.14
C ALA A 49 18.13 -25.55 10.72
N LEU A 50 17.40 -25.56 11.83
CA LEU A 50 17.05 -24.33 12.56
C LEU A 50 18.31 -23.78 13.24
N VAL A 51 18.71 -22.57 12.86
CA VAL A 51 19.86 -21.86 13.45
C VAL A 51 19.42 -21.00 14.62
N SER A 52 18.34 -20.24 14.47
CA SER A 52 17.86 -19.37 15.53
C SER A 52 16.37 -19.08 15.45
N ARG A 53 15.81 -18.62 16.58
CA ARG A 53 14.45 -18.12 16.70
C ARG A 53 14.49 -16.77 17.42
N ARG A 54 13.93 -15.74 16.78
CA ARG A 54 13.83 -14.38 17.32
C ARG A 54 12.37 -14.03 17.55
N GLU A 55 12.02 -13.57 18.74
CA GLU A 55 10.69 -13.03 19.01
C GLU A 55 10.65 -11.56 18.59
N LEU A 56 9.72 -11.21 17.71
CA LEU A 56 9.51 -9.85 17.18
C LEU A 56 8.35 -9.12 17.88
N GLY A 57 7.74 -9.77 18.88
CA GLY A 57 6.59 -9.28 19.64
C GLY A 57 6.03 -10.41 20.49
N SER A 58 4.87 -10.18 21.13
CA SER A 58 4.26 -11.18 22.02
C SER A 58 3.84 -12.49 21.32
N SER A 59 3.55 -12.42 20.02
CA SER A 59 2.93 -13.51 19.26
C SER A 59 3.50 -13.67 17.84
N LEU A 60 4.52 -12.89 17.48
CA LEU A 60 5.21 -12.91 16.18
C LEU A 60 6.64 -13.39 16.39
N SER A 61 7.01 -14.48 15.74
CA SER A 61 8.37 -15.03 15.79
C SER A 61 8.97 -15.10 14.38
N GLU A 62 10.28 -14.91 14.27
CA GLU A 62 11.07 -15.16 13.07
C GLU A 62 11.97 -16.37 13.31
N LEU A 63 11.85 -17.37 12.44
CA LEU A 63 12.65 -18.58 12.44
C LEU A 63 13.71 -18.45 11.35
N HIS A 64 14.97 -18.67 11.70
CA HIS A 64 16.08 -18.69 10.75
C HIS A 64 16.60 -20.12 10.61
N PHE A 65 16.55 -20.64 9.39
CA PHE A 65 17.11 -21.91 9.01
C PHE A 65 18.23 -21.70 8.01
N GLU A 66 19.21 -22.61 7.99
CA GLU A 66 20.36 -22.56 7.10
C GLU A 66 20.75 -23.96 6.67
N GLY A 67 21.27 -24.09 5.46
CA GLY A 67 21.92 -25.29 4.95
C GLY A 67 22.82 -24.95 3.76
N THR A 68 23.40 -25.98 3.15
CA THR A 68 24.42 -25.81 2.10
C THR A 68 23.92 -26.31 0.75
N LEU A 69 24.24 -25.59 -0.33
CA LEU A 69 24.03 -26.06 -1.70
C LEU A 69 25.26 -26.81 -2.23
N ASP A 70 26.45 -26.36 -1.87
CA ASP A 70 27.73 -27.03 -2.10
C ASP A 70 28.79 -26.55 -1.07
N GLU A 71 30.07 -26.85 -1.29
CA GLU A 71 31.17 -26.49 -0.39
C GLU A 71 31.37 -24.98 -0.19
N THR A 72 30.88 -24.14 -1.10
CA THR A 72 31.06 -22.67 -1.03
C THR A 72 29.77 -21.87 -1.05
N LEU A 73 28.62 -22.53 -1.22
CA LEU A 73 27.30 -21.91 -1.28
C LEU A 73 26.43 -22.32 -0.09
N SER A 74 25.91 -21.32 0.62
CA SER A 74 24.90 -21.50 1.66
C SER A 74 23.56 -20.89 1.26
N LEU A 75 22.48 -21.47 1.78
CA LEU A 75 21.13 -21.00 1.62
C LEU A 75 20.50 -20.83 3.00
N SER A 76 19.97 -19.64 3.26
CA SER A 76 19.21 -19.33 4.47
C SER A 76 17.72 -19.12 4.15
N CYS A 77 16.85 -19.51 5.07
CA CYS A 77 15.42 -19.26 5.03
C CYS A 77 14.98 -18.53 6.29
N TYR A 78 14.34 -17.39 6.12
CA TYR A 78 13.75 -16.61 7.21
C TYR A 78 12.24 -16.72 7.13
N ILE A 79 11.60 -17.24 8.17
CA ILE A 79 10.14 -17.48 8.20
C ILE A 79 9.54 -16.74 9.39
N ARG A 80 8.63 -15.82 9.12
CA ARG A 80 7.79 -15.15 10.12
C ARG A 80 6.48 -15.90 10.29
N VAL A 81 6.17 -16.21 11.55
CA VAL A 81 4.99 -16.96 11.97
C VAL A 81 4.28 -16.22 13.11
N HIS A 82 2.95 -16.24 13.09
CA HIS A 82 2.14 -15.65 14.16
C HIS A 82 1.16 -16.68 14.74
N ALA A 83 0.87 -16.56 16.04
CA ALA A 83 0.05 -17.57 16.75
C ALA A 83 -1.43 -17.59 16.31
N GLN A 84 -1.94 -16.49 15.76
CA GLN A 84 -3.38 -16.26 15.53
C GLN A 84 -3.78 -16.16 14.04
N THR A 85 -2.96 -16.72 13.14
CA THR A 85 -3.20 -16.65 11.70
C THR A 85 -2.70 -17.90 10.98
N PRO A 86 -3.32 -18.32 9.87
CA PRO A 86 -2.79 -19.40 9.03
C PRO A 86 -1.63 -18.94 8.11
N PHE A 87 -1.33 -17.64 8.03
CA PHE A 87 -0.33 -17.14 7.10
C PHE A 87 1.08 -17.20 7.67
N ILE A 88 2.02 -17.64 6.84
CA ILE A 88 3.45 -17.49 7.02
C ILE A 88 3.99 -16.51 5.98
N ARG A 89 5.01 -15.74 6.37
CA ARG A 89 5.75 -14.84 5.47
C ARG A 89 7.21 -15.26 5.48
N PHE A 90 7.82 -15.55 4.34
CA PHE A 90 9.17 -16.09 4.28
C PHE A 90 9.99 -15.54 3.12
N ARG A 91 11.31 -15.57 3.26
CA ARG A 91 12.27 -15.20 2.20
C ARG A 91 13.50 -16.09 2.28
N TRP A 92 14.27 -16.10 1.21
CA TRP A 92 15.52 -16.83 1.10
C TRP A 92 16.69 -15.88 0.88
N GLU A 93 17.87 -16.34 1.27
CA GLU A 93 19.12 -15.63 1.08
C GLU A 93 20.19 -16.63 0.62
N LEU A 94 20.77 -16.36 -0.53
CA LEU A 94 21.85 -17.15 -1.13
C LEU A 94 23.17 -16.42 -0.91
N SER A 95 24.12 -17.10 -0.29
CA SER A 95 25.43 -16.54 0.05
C SER A 95 26.55 -17.42 -0.47
N ALA A 96 27.72 -16.82 -0.72
CA ALA A 96 28.91 -17.52 -1.15
C ALA A 96 30.14 -17.04 -0.37
N ASP A 97 30.95 -17.99 0.11
CA ASP A 97 32.23 -17.71 0.81
C ASP A 97 33.43 -17.69 -0.16
N ALA A 98 33.18 -17.88 -1.45
CA ALA A 98 34.16 -17.83 -2.53
C ALA A 98 33.54 -17.19 -3.78
N PRO A 99 34.34 -16.83 -4.81
CA PRO A 99 33.82 -16.23 -6.04
C PRO A 99 32.82 -17.16 -6.75
N ARG A 100 31.55 -16.77 -6.75
CA ARG A 100 30.42 -17.43 -7.42
C ARG A 100 29.53 -16.36 -8.04
N PHE A 101 28.88 -16.67 -9.16
CA PHE A 101 28.09 -15.70 -9.91
C PHE A 101 26.70 -16.25 -10.26
N LEU A 102 25.67 -15.42 -10.07
CA LEU A 102 24.38 -15.68 -10.71
C LEU A 102 24.52 -15.46 -12.21
N THR A 103 24.10 -16.43 -13.01
CA THR A 103 24.29 -16.41 -14.47
C THR A 103 22.98 -16.59 -15.23
N LYS A 104 22.97 -16.12 -16.49
CA LYS A 104 21.87 -16.25 -17.43
C LYS A 104 22.34 -16.93 -18.72
N SER A 105 22.63 -18.23 -18.68
CA SER A 105 23.20 -18.96 -19.82
C SER A 105 22.31 -18.94 -21.07
N ASN A 106 21.00 -18.75 -20.91
CA ASN A 106 20.03 -18.61 -22.00
C ASN A 106 19.58 -17.15 -22.26
N GLY A 107 20.22 -16.17 -21.61
CA GLY A 107 19.90 -14.75 -21.70
C GLY A 107 18.65 -14.31 -20.93
N LYS A 108 18.08 -15.16 -20.05
CA LYS A 108 16.91 -14.86 -19.20
C LYS A 108 17.22 -15.15 -17.74
N ASP A 109 16.44 -14.56 -16.84
CA ASP A 109 16.52 -14.86 -15.42
C ASP A 109 16.23 -16.37 -15.20
N ALA A 110 17.20 -17.08 -14.65
CA ALA A 110 17.10 -18.48 -14.29
C ALA A 110 16.96 -18.62 -12.76
N LEU A 111 15.79 -18.24 -12.25
CA LEU A 111 15.42 -18.35 -10.84
C LEU A 111 13.98 -18.86 -10.71
N VAL A 112 13.81 -19.96 -9.97
CA VAL A 112 12.50 -20.42 -9.50
C VAL A 112 12.44 -20.22 -8.00
N TYR A 113 11.48 -19.42 -7.54
CA TYR A 113 11.32 -19.05 -6.13
C TYR A 113 10.74 -20.18 -5.30
N LEU A 114 9.73 -20.88 -5.85
CA LEU A 114 9.14 -22.05 -5.23
C LEU A 114 8.37 -22.89 -6.25
N ARG A 115 8.21 -24.18 -5.95
CA ARG A 115 7.32 -25.12 -6.64
C ARG A 115 6.31 -25.70 -5.66
N PHE A 116 5.11 -25.98 -6.15
CA PHE A 116 4.05 -26.62 -5.39
C PHE A 116 3.10 -27.39 -6.31
N ALA A 117 2.41 -28.38 -5.75
CA ALA A 117 1.53 -29.25 -6.52
C ALA A 117 0.35 -28.50 -7.14
N ALA A 118 0.09 -28.74 -8.42
CA ALA A 118 -1.07 -28.26 -9.16
C ALA A 118 -2.16 -29.34 -9.14
N ALA A 119 -3.07 -29.28 -8.19
CA ALA A 119 -4.15 -30.26 -8.15
C ALA A 119 -4.98 -30.19 -9.47
N PRO A 120 -5.17 -31.31 -10.21
CA PRO A 120 -5.82 -31.29 -11.52
C PRO A 120 -7.27 -30.77 -11.50
N GLN A 121 -7.96 -30.92 -10.37
CA GLN A 121 -9.32 -30.44 -10.14
C GLN A 121 -9.38 -29.07 -9.45
N ALA A 122 -8.23 -28.50 -9.07
CA ALA A 122 -8.23 -27.24 -8.33
C ALA A 122 -8.57 -26.07 -9.24
N GLN A 123 -9.49 -25.24 -8.78
CA GLN A 123 -9.81 -23.96 -9.40
C GLN A 123 -8.90 -22.91 -8.80
N GLY A 124 -8.30 -22.09 -9.67
CA GLY A 124 -7.45 -20.99 -9.24
C GLY A 124 -8.06 -19.64 -9.55
N THR A 125 -7.77 -18.67 -8.70
CA THR A 125 -8.03 -17.25 -8.97
C THR A 125 -6.71 -16.51 -8.90
N GLU A 126 -6.38 -15.79 -9.97
CA GLU A 126 -5.33 -14.78 -9.97
C GLU A 126 -5.92 -13.49 -9.40
N ILE A 127 -5.25 -12.92 -8.41
CA ILE A 127 -5.60 -11.63 -7.83
C ILE A 127 -4.48 -10.65 -8.20
N ARG A 128 -4.82 -9.73 -9.11
CA ARG A 128 -3.93 -8.69 -9.63
C ARG A 128 -4.16 -7.41 -8.84
N PHE A 129 -3.08 -6.85 -8.31
CA PHE A 129 -3.12 -5.76 -7.35
C PHE A 129 -2.98 -4.36 -7.98
N SER A 130 -2.49 -4.34 -9.22
CA SER A 130 -1.87 -3.20 -9.88
C SER A 130 -2.37 -3.06 -11.32
N GLU A 131 -3.66 -3.32 -11.56
CA GLU A 131 -4.27 -3.05 -12.88
C GLU A 131 -4.67 -1.58 -12.95
N TYR A 132 -4.07 -0.83 -13.88
CA TYR A 132 -4.32 0.60 -13.98
C TYR A 132 -5.61 0.86 -14.75
N ASN A 133 -6.57 1.53 -14.10
CA ASN A 133 -7.83 1.89 -14.71
C ASN A 133 -7.78 3.35 -15.19
N HIS A 134 -7.56 3.55 -16.49
CA HIS A 134 -7.47 4.89 -17.09
C HIS A 134 -8.76 5.73 -16.95
N GLN A 135 -9.93 5.10 -16.82
CA GLN A 135 -11.19 5.82 -16.59
C GLN A 135 -11.22 6.46 -15.19
N LEU A 136 -10.61 5.79 -14.20
CA LEU A 136 -10.55 6.25 -12.82
C LEU A 136 -9.24 6.96 -12.48
N TYR A 137 -8.23 6.86 -13.35
CA TYR A 137 -6.87 7.36 -13.13
C TYR A 137 -6.32 6.87 -11.79
N SER A 138 -6.34 5.55 -11.60
CA SER A 138 -5.95 4.85 -10.37
C SER A 138 -5.72 3.38 -10.67
N PHE A 139 -4.89 2.72 -9.85
CA PHE A 139 -4.87 1.27 -9.79
C PHE A 139 -6.14 0.71 -9.16
N CYS A 140 -6.52 -0.49 -9.59
CA CYS A 140 -7.60 -1.29 -9.04
C CYS A 140 -7.14 -2.74 -8.81
N LEU A 141 -7.86 -3.44 -7.93
CA LEU A 141 -7.73 -4.88 -7.76
C LEU A 141 -8.63 -5.62 -8.75
N THR A 142 -8.11 -6.67 -9.39
CA THR A 142 -8.88 -7.53 -10.28
C THR A 142 -8.71 -8.99 -9.91
N GLU A 143 -9.79 -9.75 -10.00
CA GLU A 143 -9.83 -11.19 -9.74
C GLU A 143 -10.25 -11.92 -11.01
N THR A 144 -9.40 -12.83 -11.50
CA THR A 144 -9.62 -13.57 -12.75
C THR A 144 -9.37 -15.06 -12.54
N PRO A 145 -10.12 -15.96 -13.20
CA PRO A 145 -9.79 -17.38 -13.17
C PRO A 145 -8.34 -17.61 -13.63
N ALA A 146 -7.50 -18.14 -12.75
CA ALA A 146 -6.10 -18.41 -13.06
C ALA A 146 -6.00 -19.56 -14.07
N PHE A 147 -5.04 -19.46 -14.97
CA PHE A 147 -4.72 -20.49 -15.96
C PHE A 147 -5.85 -20.84 -16.94
N ARG A 148 -6.86 -19.97 -17.08
CA ARG A 148 -7.94 -20.17 -18.05
C ARG A 148 -7.48 -19.90 -19.48
N ASP A 149 -6.75 -18.80 -19.66
CA ASP A 149 -6.40 -18.26 -20.98
C ASP A 149 -4.92 -18.50 -21.34
N GLU A 150 -4.03 -18.60 -20.34
CA GLU A 150 -2.60 -18.83 -20.49
C GLU A 150 -2.04 -19.67 -19.33
N ASP A 151 -0.98 -20.46 -19.56
CA ASP A 151 -0.36 -21.27 -18.51
C ASP A 151 0.46 -20.42 -17.50
N ALA A 152 0.64 -19.13 -17.74
CA ALA A 152 1.48 -18.24 -16.94
C ALA A 152 0.71 -16.99 -16.50
N VAL A 153 0.44 -16.83 -15.21
CA VAL A 153 -0.29 -15.68 -14.65
C VAL A 153 0.64 -14.81 -13.80
N MET A 154 0.46 -13.50 -13.83
CA MET A 154 1.36 -12.55 -13.17
C MET A 154 1.21 -12.59 -11.65
N GLY A 155 -0.02 -12.54 -11.13
CA GLY A 155 -0.29 -12.33 -9.70
C GLY A 155 -0.36 -10.84 -9.31
N PRO A 156 0.05 -10.45 -8.09
CA PRO A 156 1.01 -11.15 -7.24
C PRO A 156 0.43 -12.23 -6.35
N MET A 157 -0.90 -12.41 -6.34
CA MET A 157 -1.61 -13.35 -5.49
C MET A 157 -2.30 -14.43 -6.32
N LEU A 158 -2.25 -15.67 -5.83
CA LEU A 158 -2.89 -16.83 -6.44
C LEU A 158 -3.60 -17.65 -5.36
N THR A 159 -4.86 -17.99 -5.60
CA THR A 159 -5.56 -19.01 -4.82
C THR A 159 -5.62 -20.33 -5.58
N GLN A 160 -5.70 -21.44 -4.85
CA GLN A 160 -6.01 -22.77 -5.38
C GLN A 160 -6.99 -23.45 -4.43
N THR A 161 -8.21 -23.71 -4.89
CA THR A 161 -9.24 -24.41 -4.11
C THR A 161 -9.52 -25.79 -4.70
N ASP A 162 -9.59 -26.81 -3.84
CA ASP A 162 -10.04 -28.16 -4.23
C ASP A 162 -11.51 -28.43 -3.86
N GLY A 163 -12.24 -27.37 -3.48
CA GLY A 163 -13.63 -27.43 -3.03
C GLY A 163 -13.80 -27.60 -1.52
N ALA A 164 -12.81 -28.16 -0.81
CA ALA A 164 -12.84 -28.30 0.66
C ALA A 164 -11.85 -27.36 1.36
N HIS A 165 -10.69 -27.13 0.74
CA HIS A 165 -9.63 -26.30 1.27
C HIS A 165 -9.12 -25.34 0.20
N THR A 166 -8.79 -24.12 0.62
CA THR A 166 -8.21 -23.10 -0.25
C THR A 166 -6.79 -22.76 0.23
N ALA A 167 -5.83 -22.88 -0.67
CA ALA A 167 -4.47 -22.40 -0.48
C ALA A 167 -4.28 -21.04 -1.14
N PHE A 168 -3.43 -20.22 -0.53
CA PHE A 168 -3.09 -18.88 -0.92
C PHE A 168 -1.58 -18.76 -1.06
N TYR A 169 -1.14 -18.19 -2.17
CA TYR A 169 0.26 -17.95 -2.51
C TYR A 169 0.41 -16.48 -2.92
N ALA A 170 1.45 -15.81 -2.44
CA ALA A 170 1.77 -14.47 -2.91
C ALA A 170 3.27 -14.18 -2.89
N TYR A 171 3.70 -13.25 -3.74
CA TYR A 171 5.02 -12.61 -3.67
C TYR A 171 4.86 -11.11 -3.45
N GLU A 172 5.85 -10.46 -2.83
CA GLU A 172 5.67 -9.07 -2.40
C GLU A 172 6.05 -7.99 -3.42
N HIS A 173 6.82 -8.34 -4.45
CA HIS A 173 7.28 -7.40 -5.47
C HIS A 173 6.15 -6.61 -6.16
N GLY A 174 6.43 -5.35 -6.53
CA GLY A 174 5.50 -4.44 -7.20
C GLY A 174 5.36 -4.59 -8.71
N SER A 175 5.07 -5.80 -9.23
CA SER A 175 4.75 -5.98 -10.65
C SER A 175 3.43 -5.27 -11.02
N GLN A 176 3.40 -4.60 -12.17
CA GLN A 176 2.22 -3.90 -12.71
C GLN A 176 1.71 -4.64 -13.92
N TYR A 177 0.41 -4.91 -14.05
CA TYR A 177 -0.05 -5.62 -15.24
C TYR A 177 0.03 -4.71 -16.49
N PRO A 178 0.62 -5.14 -17.63
CA PRO A 178 1.18 -6.47 -17.95
C PRO A 178 2.71 -6.62 -17.75
N ASP A 179 3.37 -5.62 -17.18
CA ASP A 179 4.80 -5.61 -16.81
C ASP A 179 5.15 -6.56 -15.65
N ARG A 180 5.28 -7.85 -15.96
CA ARG A 180 5.58 -8.93 -15.01
C ARG A 180 7.09 -9.10 -14.76
N PHE A 181 7.46 -9.21 -13.48
CA PHE A 181 8.85 -9.53 -13.04
C PHE A 181 8.96 -10.96 -12.50
N LEU A 182 7.86 -11.45 -11.93
CA LEU A 182 7.64 -12.82 -11.53
C LEU A 182 6.30 -13.28 -12.10
N GLU A 183 6.13 -14.59 -12.24
CA GLU A 183 4.86 -15.18 -12.62
C GLU A 183 4.68 -16.56 -11.98
N PHE A 184 3.42 -16.94 -11.77
CA PHE A 184 3.05 -18.32 -11.51
C PHE A 184 2.86 -19.03 -12.85
N HIS A 185 3.64 -20.08 -13.09
CA HIS A 185 3.58 -20.87 -14.30
C HIS A 185 3.09 -22.28 -13.99
N ARG A 186 1.96 -22.67 -14.58
CA ARG A 186 1.39 -24.00 -14.45
C ARG A 186 2.04 -24.96 -15.44
N THR A 187 2.42 -26.11 -14.92
CA THR A 187 2.80 -27.31 -15.67
C THR A 187 1.73 -28.39 -15.43
N GLU A 188 1.89 -29.60 -15.98
CA GLU A 188 0.89 -30.67 -15.82
C GLU A 188 0.61 -30.99 -14.33
N ASP A 189 1.67 -31.14 -13.52
CA ASP A 189 1.56 -31.60 -12.12
C ASP A 189 1.92 -30.52 -11.07
N GLU A 190 2.58 -29.42 -11.48
CA GLU A 190 3.11 -28.41 -10.56
C GLU A 190 2.87 -26.98 -11.05
N ILE A 191 2.84 -26.03 -10.12
CA ILE A 191 2.94 -24.60 -10.39
C ILE A 191 4.29 -24.11 -9.87
N GLU A 192 5.00 -23.37 -10.71
CA GLU A 192 6.28 -22.72 -10.38
C GLU A 192 6.04 -21.21 -10.21
N LEU A 193 6.47 -20.63 -9.09
CA LEU A 193 6.71 -19.19 -9.04
C LEU A 193 8.11 -18.93 -9.59
N ARG A 194 8.22 -18.33 -10.77
CA ARG A 194 9.50 -18.13 -11.46
C ARG A 194 9.78 -16.66 -11.77
N ALA A 195 11.05 -16.33 -11.86
CA ALA A 195 11.53 -15.05 -12.37
C ALA A 195 11.20 -14.93 -13.87
N VAL A 196 10.82 -13.72 -14.28
CA VAL A 196 10.62 -13.37 -15.70
C VAL A 196 11.74 -12.45 -16.18
N LYS A 197 12.00 -11.37 -15.44
CA LYS A 197 13.02 -10.36 -15.76
C LYS A 197 13.43 -9.54 -14.53
N GLY A 198 14.63 -8.95 -14.57
CA GLY A 198 15.12 -7.97 -13.61
C GLY A 198 15.50 -8.50 -12.23
N ASN A 199 15.33 -9.79 -11.93
CA ASN A 199 15.53 -10.33 -10.57
C ASN A 199 17.01 -10.26 -10.15
N TYR A 200 17.93 -10.32 -11.12
CA TYR A 200 19.36 -10.09 -10.98
C TYR A 200 19.94 -9.79 -12.37
N TYR A 201 21.14 -9.21 -12.45
CA TYR A 201 21.87 -9.04 -13.72
C TYR A 201 22.86 -10.19 -13.96
N ASP A 202 23.12 -10.54 -15.22
CA ASP A 202 24.04 -11.62 -15.57
C ASP A 202 25.47 -11.37 -15.05
N GLY A 203 26.01 -12.37 -14.36
CA GLY A 203 27.30 -12.32 -13.70
C GLY A 203 27.30 -11.49 -12.42
N ARG A 204 26.17 -11.38 -11.71
CA ARG A 204 26.11 -10.76 -10.37
C ARG A 204 26.95 -11.59 -9.39
N PRO A 205 27.96 -11.00 -8.73
CA PRO A 205 28.76 -11.71 -7.74
C PRO A 205 27.92 -12.05 -6.50
N LEU A 206 28.22 -13.19 -5.89
CA LEU A 206 27.65 -13.64 -4.61
C LEU A 206 28.64 -13.54 -3.45
N GLU A 207 29.95 -13.50 -3.74
CA GLU A 207 30.99 -13.38 -2.71
C GLU A 207 30.85 -12.06 -1.95
N ASN A 208 30.60 -12.15 -0.63
CA ASN A 208 30.33 -11.01 0.25
C ASN A 208 29.13 -10.12 -0.18
N LEU A 209 28.31 -10.59 -1.13
CA LEU A 209 27.15 -9.87 -1.66
C LEU A 209 25.94 -10.81 -1.78
N PRO A 210 25.37 -11.26 -0.64
CA PRO A 210 24.25 -12.18 -0.63
C PRO A 210 23.10 -11.74 -1.55
N TYR A 211 22.45 -12.72 -2.16
CA TYR A 211 21.23 -12.51 -2.93
C TYR A 211 20.02 -12.86 -2.07
N GLU A 212 19.25 -11.85 -1.67
CA GLU A 212 17.97 -12.05 -1.00
C GLU A 212 16.84 -12.10 -2.04
N THR A 213 15.95 -13.07 -1.89
CA THR A 213 14.69 -13.11 -2.64
C THR A 213 13.72 -12.06 -2.12
N VAL A 214 12.68 -11.74 -2.90
CA VAL A 214 11.50 -11.06 -2.33
C VAL A 214 10.87 -11.90 -1.23
N TRP A 215 10.10 -11.24 -0.37
CA TRP A 215 9.25 -11.94 0.58
C TRP A 215 8.10 -12.63 -0.17
N LEU A 216 7.77 -13.82 0.32
CA LEU A 216 6.69 -14.68 -0.14
C LEU A 216 5.72 -14.85 1.02
N GLN A 217 4.45 -15.03 0.70
CA GLN A 217 3.41 -15.31 1.69
C GLN A 217 2.66 -16.58 1.29
N PHE A 218 2.39 -17.43 2.27
CA PHE A 218 1.62 -18.65 2.08
C PHE A 218 0.64 -18.85 3.23
N GLY A 219 -0.54 -19.36 2.92
CA GLY A 219 -1.49 -19.82 3.93
C GLY A 219 -2.52 -20.75 3.31
N ALA A 220 -3.16 -21.55 4.15
CA ALA A 220 -4.27 -22.40 3.72
C ALA A 220 -5.31 -22.53 4.83
N ALA A 221 -6.57 -22.70 4.44
CA ALA A 221 -7.70 -22.89 5.34
C ALA A 221 -8.76 -23.82 4.73
N GLU A 222 -9.61 -24.37 5.58
CA GLU A 222 -10.87 -25.02 5.17
C GLU A 222 -11.85 -23.94 4.64
N GLY A 223 -12.65 -24.31 3.65
CA GLY A 223 -13.60 -23.42 2.99
C GLY A 223 -13.12 -22.89 1.64
N GLY A 224 -13.91 -21.99 1.08
CA GLY A 224 -13.68 -21.37 -0.21
C GLY A 224 -12.82 -20.12 -0.14
N GLU A 225 -12.85 -19.37 -1.24
CA GLU A 225 -12.07 -18.15 -1.39
C GLU A 225 -12.50 -17.03 -0.43
N ALA A 226 -13.80 -16.96 -0.10
CA ALA A 226 -14.31 -15.95 0.82
C ALA A 226 -13.70 -16.11 2.22
N GLU A 227 -13.54 -17.35 2.70
CA GLU A 227 -12.95 -17.66 4.00
C GLU A 227 -11.46 -17.29 4.05
N ILE A 228 -10.67 -17.69 3.03
CA ILE A 228 -9.24 -17.34 3.00
C ILE A 228 -9.03 -15.84 2.81
N ALA A 229 -9.88 -15.16 2.04
CA ALA A 229 -9.82 -13.70 1.87
C ALA A 229 -10.10 -12.96 3.19
N ALA A 230 -11.11 -13.39 3.94
CA ALA A 230 -11.41 -12.82 5.26
C ALA A 230 -10.24 -13.01 6.25
N LEU A 231 -9.61 -14.20 6.25
CA LEU A 231 -8.44 -14.49 7.08
C LEU A 231 -7.23 -13.63 6.65
N TYR A 232 -7.01 -13.46 5.34
CA TYR A 232 -5.90 -12.66 4.82
C TYR A 232 -6.08 -11.17 5.11
N ARG A 233 -7.31 -10.67 4.97
CA ARG A 233 -7.67 -9.31 5.36
C ARG A 233 -7.39 -9.05 6.84
N LYS A 234 -7.73 -10.00 7.72
CA LYS A 234 -7.41 -9.93 9.16
C LYS A 234 -5.90 -9.99 9.41
N PHE A 235 -5.16 -10.81 8.65
CA PHE A 235 -3.70 -10.86 8.69
C PHE A 235 -3.06 -9.51 8.36
N GLN A 236 -3.49 -8.87 7.28
CA GLN A 236 -3.04 -7.53 6.87
C GLN A 236 -3.33 -6.46 7.95
N LEU A 237 -4.51 -6.52 8.56
CA LEU A 237 -4.93 -5.54 9.58
C LEU A 237 -4.20 -5.71 10.92
N ARG A 238 -4.07 -6.95 11.42
CA ARG A 238 -3.76 -7.21 12.83
C ARG A 238 -2.41 -7.88 13.05
N TYR A 239 -1.89 -8.65 12.10
CA TYR A 239 -0.80 -9.60 12.37
C TYR A 239 0.47 -9.37 11.55
N LEU A 240 0.37 -8.77 10.37
CA LEU A 240 1.54 -8.47 9.53
C LEU A 240 2.42 -7.38 10.16
N LEU A 241 1.80 -6.33 10.68
CA LEU A 241 2.46 -5.23 11.40
C LEU A 241 1.66 -4.89 12.68
N PRO A 242 1.74 -5.75 13.72
CA PRO A 242 0.83 -5.69 14.87
C PRO A 242 0.83 -4.34 15.61
N GLY A 243 -0.36 -3.78 15.83
CA GLY A 243 -0.56 -2.56 16.62
C GLY A 243 -0.10 -1.25 15.95
N HIS A 244 0.49 -1.33 14.76
CA HIS A 244 1.12 -0.19 14.10
C HIS A 244 0.10 0.90 13.72
N PRO A 245 0.44 2.20 13.85
CA PRO A 245 -0.45 3.31 13.53
C PRO A 245 -1.02 3.30 12.10
N SER A 246 -0.32 2.72 11.13
CA SER A 246 -0.81 2.55 9.75
C SER A 246 -1.98 1.56 9.61
N ARG A 247 -2.24 0.75 10.64
CA ARG A 247 -3.38 -0.17 10.73
C ARG A 247 -4.57 0.42 11.47
N LYS A 248 -4.46 1.68 11.91
CA LYS A 248 -5.53 2.40 12.61
C LYS A 248 -6.30 3.27 11.62
N PRO A 249 -7.64 3.36 11.79
CA PRO A 249 -8.52 4.11 10.89
C PRO A 249 -8.52 5.62 11.22
N TYR A 250 -7.34 6.23 11.26
CA TYR A 250 -7.20 7.68 11.49
C TYR A 250 -7.82 8.49 10.36
N ILE A 251 -8.27 9.71 10.65
CA ILE A 251 -8.69 10.69 9.65
C ILE A 251 -7.52 11.59 9.28
N TYR A 252 -7.21 11.67 7.98
CA TYR A 252 -6.07 12.43 7.46
C TYR A 252 -6.55 13.69 6.76
N TYR A 253 -5.83 14.79 6.93
CA TYR A 253 -5.95 15.98 6.10
C TYR A 253 -4.60 16.30 5.47
N ASN A 254 -4.60 16.59 4.18
CA ASN A 254 -3.40 16.98 3.44
C ASN A 254 -3.62 18.34 2.75
N THR A 255 -2.63 19.22 2.82
CA THR A 255 -2.74 20.61 2.35
C THR A 255 -2.67 20.77 0.83
N TRP A 256 -2.32 19.73 0.06
CA TRP A 256 -2.04 19.83 -1.38
C TRP A 256 -3.18 20.46 -2.17
N ASN A 257 -4.42 19.97 -1.99
CA ASN A 257 -5.55 20.51 -2.73
C ASN A 257 -5.85 21.98 -2.38
N CYS A 258 -5.58 22.39 -1.12
CA CYS A 258 -5.67 23.79 -0.73
C CYS A 258 -4.63 24.65 -1.47
N GLN A 259 -3.38 24.18 -1.50
CA GLN A 259 -2.28 24.83 -2.22
C GLN A 259 -2.58 24.97 -3.71
N GLU A 260 -3.09 23.91 -4.32
CA GLU A 260 -3.47 23.87 -5.72
C GLU A 260 -4.58 24.90 -6.05
N ARG A 261 -5.64 24.97 -5.24
CA ARG A 261 -6.71 25.96 -5.40
C ARG A 261 -6.22 27.40 -5.18
N ASN A 262 -5.25 27.60 -4.29
CA ASN A 262 -4.68 28.91 -3.99
C ASN A 262 -3.61 29.37 -4.99
N GLN A 263 -3.02 28.45 -5.76
CA GLN A 263 -2.09 28.77 -6.84
C GLN A 263 -2.74 29.70 -7.86
N LEU A 264 -4.01 29.46 -8.23
CA LEU A 264 -4.75 30.34 -9.15
C LEU A 264 -4.95 31.76 -8.61
N LYS A 265 -5.04 31.91 -7.28
CA LYS A 265 -5.28 33.20 -6.62
C LYS A 265 -3.99 33.98 -6.40
N THR A 266 -2.89 33.27 -6.12
CA THR A 266 -1.63 33.87 -5.65
C THR A 266 -0.49 33.79 -6.67
N GLY A 267 -0.63 32.97 -7.71
CA GLY A 267 0.43 32.67 -8.67
C GLY A 267 1.48 31.68 -8.16
N SER A 268 1.35 31.14 -6.95
CA SER A 268 2.29 30.18 -6.35
C SER A 268 1.57 29.10 -5.55
N TYR A 269 2.00 27.84 -5.66
CA TYR A 269 1.50 26.73 -4.84
C TYR A 269 1.78 26.96 -3.34
N HIS A 270 2.79 27.75 -3.01
CA HIS A 270 3.17 28.07 -1.64
C HIS A 270 2.71 29.45 -1.18
N GLY A 271 1.94 30.18 -1.99
CA GLY A 271 1.64 31.60 -1.77
C GLY A 271 0.93 31.91 -0.45
N THR A 272 0.18 30.95 0.10
CA THR A 272 -0.50 31.08 1.40
C THR A 272 0.23 30.37 2.56
N MET A 273 1.28 29.59 2.27
CA MET A 273 1.96 28.79 3.28
C MET A 273 2.81 29.68 4.19
N SER A 274 2.33 29.86 5.41
CA SER A 274 3.00 30.57 6.49
C SER A 274 2.63 29.93 7.82
N LEU A 275 3.47 30.14 8.84
CA LEU A 275 3.19 29.65 10.17
C LEU A 275 1.84 30.13 10.72
N GLU A 276 1.45 31.38 10.51
CA GLU A 276 0.15 31.90 10.95
C GLU A 276 -1.02 31.17 10.29
N TYR A 277 -0.96 31.02 8.95
CA TYR A 277 -1.99 30.29 8.20
C TYR A 277 -2.07 28.84 8.66
N THR A 278 -0.94 28.13 8.76
CA THR A 278 -0.89 26.74 9.21
C THR A 278 -1.46 26.56 10.61
N LEU A 279 -1.16 27.44 11.56
CA LEU A 279 -1.72 27.35 12.92
C LEU A 279 -3.24 27.56 12.92
N ALA A 280 -3.76 28.44 12.08
CA ALA A 280 -5.21 28.66 11.94
C ALA A 280 -5.90 27.48 11.24
N ASP A 281 -5.22 26.84 10.30
CA ASP A 281 -5.71 25.68 9.56
C ASP A 281 -5.76 24.42 10.44
N ILE A 282 -4.72 24.19 11.26
CA ILE A 282 -4.70 23.12 12.28
C ILE A 282 -5.86 23.26 13.27
N ASP A 283 -6.22 24.48 13.65
CA ASP A 283 -7.38 24.72 14.53
C ASP A 283 -8.68 24.20 13.92
N ARG A 284 -8.92 24.52 12.64
CA ARG A 284 -10.09 24.04 11.90
C ARG A 284 -10.05 22.53 11.75
N ALA A 285 -8.89 21.98 11.41
CA ALA A 285 -8.69 20.55 11.24
C ALA A 285 -9.03 19.78 12.54
N HIS A 286 -8.52 20.25 13.69
CA HIS A 286 -8.85 19.69 15.00
C HIS A 286 -10.36 19.72 15.27
N ARG A 287 -10.98 20.87 15.04
CA ARG A 287 -12.41 21.06 15.25
C ARG A 287 -13.27 20.19 14.35
N MET A 288 -12.80 19.81 13.16
CA MET A 288 -13.47 18.83 12.29
C MET A 288 -13.29 17.37 12.75
N GLY A 289 -12.33 17.09 13.64
CA GLY A 289 -12.02 15.75 14.12
C GLY A 289 -10.93 15.03 13.32
N ILE A 290 -10.02 15.75 12.65
CA ILE A 290 -8.86 15.17 11.96
C ILE A 290 -7.82 14.67 12.97
N ASP A 291 -7.16 13.54 12.67
CA ASP A 291 -6.12 12.93 13.51
C ASP A 291 -4.70 13.19 12.99
N VAL A 292 -4.53 13.27 11.66
CA VAL A 292 -3.22 13.46 11.01
C VAL A 292 -3.27 14.68 10.10
N TYR A 293 -2.43 15.68 10.38
CA TYR A 293 -2.30 16.90 9.59
C TYR A 293 -1.01 16.83 8.77
N VAL A 294 -1.14 16.77 7.45
CA VAL A 294 -0.02 16.60 6.51
C VAL A 294 0.27 17.93 5.81
N LEU A 295 1.45 18.48 6.08
CA LEU A 295 2.01 19.56 5.27
C LEU A 295 2.58 18.93 3.99
N ASP A 296 1.92 19.25 2.87
CA ASP A 296 2.43 18.86 1.56
C ASP A 296 3.61 19.78 1.13
N THR A 297 4.05 19.70 -0.13
CA THR A 297 5.27 20.37 -0.61
C THR A 297 5.38 21.86 -0.21
N GLY A 298 6.61 22.31 0.08
CA GLY A 298 6.93 23.69 0.45
C GLY A 298 7.35 23.92 1.91
N TRP A 299 7.19 22.93 2.79
CA TRP A 299 7.63 23.07 4.19
C TRP A 299 9.17 23.08 4.35
N PHE A 300 9.90 22.66 3.33
CA PHE A 300 11.37 22.48 3.32
C PHE A 300 12.10 23.56 2.48
N ASN A 301 13.42 23.69 2.70
CA ASN A 301 14.31 24.56 1.92
C ASN A 301 14.75 23.91 0.61
N ARG A 302 15.28 22.68 0.69
CA ARG A 302 15.88 21.93 -0.42
C ARG A 302 15.52 20.46 -0.36
N CYS A 303 15.26 19.85 -1.52
CA CYS A 303 15.10 18.40 -1.63
C CYS A 303 16.41 17.68 -1.26
N GLY A 304 16.30 16.50 -0.65
CA GLY A 304 17.43 15.73 -0.13
C GLY A 304 17.82 16.10 1.30
N ASP A 305 18.00 17.40 1.58
CA ASP A 305 18.38 17.88 2.92
C ASP A 305 17.20 17.86 3.92
N TRP A 306 15.99 18.10 3.43
CA TRP A 306 14.73 18.12 4.19
C TRP A 306 14.73 19.05 5.42
N GLN A 307 15.57 20.10 5.40
CA GLN A 307 15.57 21.16 6.40
C GLN A 307 14.35 22.05 6.25
N VAL A 308 13.73 22.43 7.37
CA VAL A 308 12.54 23.30 7.39
C VAL A 308 12.83 24.66 6.74
N ASN A 309 11.86 25.17 5.99
CA ASN A 309 11.90 26.52 5.45
C ASN A 309 11.64 27.58 6.53
N GLU A 310 12.71 28.16 7.07
CA GLU A 310 12.61 29.15 8.15
C GLU A 310 11.99 30.49 7.73
N LYS A 311 11.90 30.79 6.43
CA LYS A 311 11.14 31.97 5.96
C LYS A 311 9.64 31.78 6.16
N ARG A 312 9.14 30.56 6.00
CA ARG A 312 7.72 30.20 6.21
C ARG A 312 7.46 29.81 7.67
N PHE A 313 8.42 29.13 8.29
CA PHE A 313 8.34 28.58 9.64
C PHE A 313 9.58 28.99 10.46
N PRO A 314 9.65 30.23 10.98
CA PRO A 314 10.84 30.79 11.63
C PRO A 314 11.28 30.08 12.92
N ASP A 315 10.44 29.20 13.45
CA ASP A 315 10.71 28.39 14.64
C ASP A 315 10.95 26.91 14.31
N SER A 316 11.25 26.61 13.05
CA SER A 316 11.59 25.26 12.58
C SER A 316 10.51 24.22 12.92
N LEU A 317 9.22 24.61 12.74
CA LEU A 317 7.98 23.87 13.03
C LEU A 317 7.63 23.69 14.52
N SER A 318 8.34 24.33 15.44
CA SER A 318 8.12 24.10 16.89
C SER A 318 6.70 24.42 17.35
N ARG A 319 6.12 25.57 16.92
CA ARG A 319 4.73 25.93 17.26
C ARG A 319 3.69 25.06 16.55
N VAL A 320 4.00 24.61 15.32
CA VAL A 320 3.13 23.67 14.60
C VAL A 320 3.01 22.37 15.38
N ARG A 321 4.15 21.82 15.81
CA ARG A 321 4.21 20.62 16.65
C ARG A 321 3.46 20.81 17.96
N GLU A 322 3.78 21.87 18.71
CA GLU A 322 3.13 22.15 20.01
C GLU A 322 1.61 22.21 19.89
N LYS A 323 1.09 22.83 18.82
CA LYS A 323 -0.35 22.91 18.59
C LYS A 323 -0.97 21.55 18.25
N LEU A 324 -0.32 20.76 17.40
CA LEU A 324 -0.77 19.41 17.06
C LEU A 324 -0.76 18.49 18.28
N ASP A 325 0.34 18.49 19.06
CA ASP A 325 0.49 17.71 20.29
C ASP A 325 -0.58 18.10 21.32
N GLY A 326 -0.84 19.40 21.50
CA GLY A 326 -1.90 19.91 22.37
C GLY A 326 -3.31 19.45 21.98
N TYR A 327 -3.51 19.08 20.71
CA TYR A 327 -4.75 18.52 20.17
C TYR A 327 -4.72 16.99 20.02
N GLY A 328 -3.60 16.33 20.36
CA GLY A 328 -3.41 14.89 20.14
C GLY A 328 -3.33 14.49 18.65
N MET A 329 -3.07 15.45 17.77
CA MET A 329 -2.94 15.25 16.33
C MET A 329 -1.49 14.93 15.94
N LYS A 330 -1.31 14.29 14.78
CA LYS A 330 -0.01 13.89 14.24
C LYS A 330 0.46 14.84 13.16
N LEU A 331 1.74 15.19 13.18
CA LEU A 331 2.40 15.90 12.08
C LEU A 331 2.80 14.91 10.99
N GLY A 332 2.38 15.19 9.76
CA GLY A 332 2.81 14.53 8.55
C GLY A 332 3.54 15.47 7.59
N LEU A 333 4.53 14.96 6.86
CA LEU A 333 5.30 15.72 5.87
C LEU A 333 5.36 14.99 4.53
N TRP A 334 5.28 15.75 3.43
CA TRP A 334 5.56 15.27 2.08
C TRP A 334 7.06 15.21 1.80
N ILE A 335 7.50 14.16 1.08
CA ILE A 335 8.88 13.89 0.69
C ILE A 335 8.90 13.31 -0.74
N ASN A 336 9.82 13.79 -1.58
CA ASN A 336 10.23 13.11 -2.81
C ASN A 336 11.60 12.44 -2.59
N PRO A 337 11.67 11.13 -2.34
CA PRO A 337 12.91 10.46 -1.96
C PRO A 337 13.96 10.42 -3.08
N CYS A 338 13.53 10.58 -4.33
CA CYS A 338 14.39 10.49 -5.50
C CYS A 338 14.99 11.84 -5.93
N ALA A 339 14.71 12.94 -5.25
CA ALA A 339 15.17 14.27 -5.65
C ALA A 339 16.14 14.88 -4.64
N VAL A 340 17.26 15.42 -5.13
CA VAL A 340 18.24 16.16 -4.33
C VAL A 340 18.62 17.47 -5.01
N ALA A 341 18.53 18.58 -4.29
CA ALA A 341 18.82 19.92 -4.81
C ALA A 341 20.27 20.07 -5.29
N LEU A 342 20.49 20.87 -6.35
CA LEU A 342 21.82 21.11 -6.94
C LEU A 342 22.83 21.68 -5.94
N SER A 343 22.39 22.50 -5.00
CA SER A 343 23.23 23.10 -3.96
C SER A 343 23.38 22.25 -2.69
N SER A 344 22.76 21.07 -2.63
CA SER A 344 22.83 20.19 -1.46
C SER A 344 24.24 19.60 -1.27
N PRO A 345 24.82 19.67 -0.05
CA PRO A 345 26.06 18.95 0.28
C PRO A 345 25.93 17.43 0.11
N LEU A 346 24.72 16.89 0.30
CA LEU A 346 24.43 15.47 0.11
C LEU A 346 24.54 15.08 -1.37
N LEU A 347 24.18 15.97 -2.31
CA LEU A 347 24.43 15.73 -3.72
C LEU A 347 25.93 15.64 -4.03
N GLU A 348 26.73 16.55 -3.46
CA GLU A 348 28.19 16.58 -3.67
C GLU A 348 28.85 15.29 -3.18
N LYS A 349 28.44 14.80 -2.00
CA LYS A 349 28.94 13.55 -1.40
C LYS A 349 28.50 12.30 -2.19
N HIS A 350 27.34 12.33 -2.83
CA HIS A 350 26.71 11.18 -3.49
C HIS A 350 26.55 11.36 -5.01
N ARG A 351 27.42 12.15 -5.67
CA ARG A 351 27.32 12.41 -7.13
C ARG A 351 27.32 11.13 -7.98
N THR A 352 28.02 10.09 -7.53
CA THR A 352 28.08 8.79 -8.20
C THR A 352 26.74 8.05 -8.19
N ASN A 353 25.79 8.46 -7.35
CA ASN A 353 24.46 7.87 -7.20
C ASN A 353 23.37 8.60 -7.99
N ILE A 354 23.71 9.64 -8.77
CA ILE A 354 22.76 10.32 -9.65
C ILE A 354 22.24 9.32 -10.69
N ALA A 355 20.93 9.30 -10.88
CA ALA A 355 20.30 8.42 -11.86
C ALA A 355 20.68 8.84 -13.30
N THR A 356 21.13 7.86 -14.08
CA THR A 356 21.41 8.02 -15.51
C THR A 356 20.42 7.20 -16.32
N TYR A 357 20.05 7.71 -17.50
CA TYR A 357 19.18 7.01 -18.44
C TYR A 357 19.87 6.94 -19.80
N LEU A 358 20.01 5.72 -20.33
CA LEU A 358 20.79 5.44 -21.53
C LEU A 358 22.23 5.97 -21.43
N ASP A 359 22.86 5.73 -20.28
CA ASP A 359 24.20 6.20 -19.88
C ASP A 359 24.38 7.73 -20.00
N LYS A 360 23.29 8.49 -19.88
CA LYS A 360 23.30 9.95 -19.85
C LYS A 360 22.71 10.45 -18.54
N LEU A 361 23.32 11.49 -17.98
CA LEU A 361 22.76 12.20 -16.84
C LEU A 361 21.36 12.71 -17.18
N THR A 362 20.41 12.42 -16.30
CA THR A 362 19.07 12.98 -16.38
C THR A 362 19.13 14.50 -16.14
N ASN A 363 18.30 15.24 -16.87
CA ASN A 363 18.22 16.68 -16.68
C ASN A 363 17.72 16.99 -15.27
N ALA A 364 18.35 17.96 -14.61
CA ALA A 364 17.85 18.47 -13.35
C ALA A 364 16.52 19.22 -13.58
N PHE A 365 15.60 19.14 -12.62
CA PHE A 365 14.24 19.68 -12.75
C PHE A 365 13.79 20.38 -11.45
N PRO A 366 12.93 21.40 -11.53
CA PRO A 366 12.33 22.00 -10.33
C PRO A 366 11.33 21.02 -9.70
N VAL A 367 11.36 20.90 -8.38
CA VAL A 367 10.38 20.10 -7.63
C VAL A 367 9.40 21.06 -6.97
N TRP A 368 8.20 21.22 -7.54
CA TRP A 368 7.14 22.07 -6.99
C TRP A 368 7.61 23.44 -6.50
N GLU A 369 8.16 24.31 -7.38
CA GLU A 369 8.69 25.64 -7.00
C GLU A 369 9.88 25.65 -6.01
N SER A 370 10.47 24.50 -5.69
CA SER A 370 11.75 24.45 -4.99
C SER A 370 12.93 24.60 -5.95
N GLU A 371 14.14 24.62 -5.40
CA GLU A 371 15.37 24.61 -6.18
C GLU A 371 15.42 23.42 -7.16
N THR A 372 16.00 23.66 -8.33
CA THR A 372 16.30 22.60 -9.30
C THR A 372 17.08 21.47 -8.61
N SER A 373 16.67 20.23 -8.90
CA SER A 373 17.18 19.02 -8.25
C SER A 373 17.57 17.96 -9.29
N HIS A 374 18.54 17.12 -8.97
CA HIS A 374 18.86 15.91 -9.73
C HIS A 374 18.03 14.72 -9.23
N GLY A 375 17.73 13.79 -10.14
CA GLY A 375 17.19 12.48 -9.81
C GLY A 375 18.28 11.56 -9.24
N MET A 376 18.02 10.93 -8.10
CA MET A 376 18.91 9.98 -7.45
C MET A 376 18.42 8.56 -7.65
N CYS A 377 19.35 7.63 -7.87
CA CYS A 377 19.04 6.21 -7.97
C CYS A 377 18.87 5.60 -6.57
N LEU A 378 17.66 5.15 -6.23
CA LEU A 378 17.43 4.43 -4.97
C LEU A 378 18.01 3.01 -4.99
N ALA A 379 18.17 2.38 -6.16
CA ALA A 379 18.88 1.11 -6.32
C ALA A 379 20.42 1.31 -6.36
N SER A 380 20.93 2.19 -5.50
CA SER A 380 22.36 2.49 -5.31
C SER A 380 22.61 2.79 -3.83
N ASP A 381 23.86 2.94 -3.40
CA ASP A 381 24.20 3.16 -1.98
C ASP A 381 23.50 4.38 -1.33
N TYR A 382 22.95 5.29 -2.15
CA TYR A 382 22.16 6.43 -1.69
C TYR A 382 20.96 6.06 -0.81
N TRP A 383 20.34 4.87 -0.98
CA TRP A 383 19.19 4.47 -0.16
C TRP A 383 19.49 4.56 1.35
N SER A 384 20.72 4.24 1.75
CA SER A 384 21.15 4.21 3.15
C SER A 384 21.26 5.63 3.75
N GLU A 385 21.77 6.59 2.97
CA GLU A 385 21.85 7.99 3.38
C GLU A 385 20.46 8.63 3.48
N LEU A 386 19.57 8.31 2.53
CA LEU A 386 18.18 8.74 2.59
C LEU A 386 17.48 8.19 3.85
N ALA A 387 17.67 6.90 4.16
CA ALA A 387 17.12 6.29 5.36
C ALA A 387 17.60 7.00 6.63
N ALA A 388 18.90 7.26 6.76
CA ALA A 388 19.46 7.99 7.88
C ALA A 388 18.88 9.42 8.00
N THR A 389 18.74 10.12 6.87
CA THR A 389 18.16 11.46 6.81
C THR A 389 16.70 11.47 7.29
N LEU A 390 15.89 10.51 6.84
CA LEU A 390 14.48 10.41 7.23
C LEU A 390 14.31 9.98 8.70
N VAL A 391 15.17 9.09 9.21
CA VAL A 391 15.21 8.74 10.63
C VAL A 391 15.54 9.96 11.50
N ALA A 392 16.54 10.75 11.10
CA ALA A 392 16.88 11.99 11.80
C ALA A 392 15.71 12.98 11.79
N LEU A 393 15.07 13.19 10.63
CA LEU A 393 13.89 14.05 10.50
C LEU A 393 12.76 13.60 11.43
N CYS A 394 12.43 12.30 11.45
CA CYS A 394 11.42 11.75 12.34
C CYS A 394 11.72 12.00 13.82
N LYS A 395 12.97 11.78 14.25
CA LYS A 395 13.38 11.97 15.65
C LYS A 395 13.43 13.44 16.05
N GLU A 396 14.00 14.30 15.23
CA GLU A 396 14.22 15.72 15.54
C GLU A 396 12.93 16.54 15.47
N LYS A 397 12.05 16.23 14.52
CA LYS A 397 10.82 16.98 14.27
C LYS A 397 9.55 16.28 14.76
N HIS A 398 9.68 15.10 15.35
CA HIS A 398 8.56 14.26 15.81
C HIS A 398 7.54 13.98 14.69
N VAL A 399 8.04 13.80 13.47
CA VAL A 399 7.21 13.49 12.30
C VAL A 399 6.65 12.09 12.49
N SER A 400 5.33 11.97 12.46
CA SER A 400 4.61 10.71 12.70
C SER A 400 4.00 10.14 11.41
N TYR A 401 4.08 10.87 10.30
CA TYR A 401 3.60 10.43 8.99
C TYR A 401 4.51 10.98 7.89
N ILE A 402 4.86 10.14 6.92
CA ILE A 402 5.59 10.56 5.72
C ILE A 402 4.80 10.13 4.49
N LYS A 403 4.47 11.11 3.62
CA LYS A 403 3.96 10.86 2.27
C LYS A 403 5.14 10.83 1.30
N TRP A 404 5.40 9.67 0.70
CA TRP A 404 6.39 9.52 -0.36
C TRP A 404 5.74 9.69 -1.72
N ASP A 405 6.30 10.59 -2.51
CA ASP A 405 5.78 10.96 -3.82
C ASP A 405 6.84 10.74 -4.91
N ALA A 406 6.41 10.70 -6.16
CA ALA A 406 7.24 10.72 -7.35
C ALA A 406 8.20 9.53 -7.52
N ILE A 407 7.89 8.35 -6.93
CA ILE A 407 8.68 7.13 -7.13
C ILE A 407 8.20 6.38 -8.38
N TRP A 408 8.97 6.48 -9.46
CA TRP A 408 8.70 5.78 -10.72
C TRP A 408 9.37 4.41 -10.73
N GLN A 409 8.66 3.41 -11.26
CA GLN A 409 9.10 2.02 -11.38
C GLN A 409 10.41 1.90 -12.19
N TYR A 410 10.58 2.74 -13.22
CA TYR A 410 11.81 2.83 -14.00
C TYR A 410 12.41 4.23 -13.88
N GLY A 411 13.73 4.32 -13.78
CA GLY A 411 14.40 5.60 -13.58
C GLY A 411 15.91 5.61 -13.74
N CYS A 412 16.58 4.46 -13.75
CA CYS A 412 18.04 4.38 -13.90
C CYS A 412 18.46 3.20 -14.79
N THR A 413 19.54 3.38 -15.57
CA THR A 413 20.22 2.34 -16.34
C THR A 413 21.74 2.35 -16.11
N ASP A 414 22.20 2.96 -15.01
CA ASP A 414 23.63 3.09 -14.70
C ASP A 414 24.27 1.71 -14.42
N GLY A 415 25.45 1.47 -15.01
CA GLY A 415 26.20 0.23 -14.84
C GLY A 415 27.09 0.18 -13.60
N HIS A 416 27.10 1.23 -12.77
CA HIS A 416 27.88 1.29 -11.53
C HIS A 416 27.03 1.22 -10.26
N HIS A 417 25.72 1.05 -10.40
CA HIS A 417 24.76 0.96 -9.29
C HIS A 417 24.45 -0.50 -8.96
N LEU A 418 23.60 -0.76 -7.96
CA LEU A 418 23.33 -2.12 -7.45
C LEU A 418 22.52 -3.00 -8.40
N HIS A 419 22.19 -2.49 -9.58
CA HIS A 419 21.29 -3.09 -10.55
C HIS A 419 21.97 -3.40 -11.90
N GLY A 420 23.29 -3.46 -11.96
CA GLY A 420 24.00 -3.89 -13.17
C GLY A 420 25.50 -3.66 -13.15
N ALA A 421 26.17 -4.10 -14.22
CA ALA A 421 27.54 -3.75 -14.55
C ALA A 421 27.64 -3.13 -15.95
N GLU A 422 28.74 -2.44 -16.27
CA GLU A 422 29.00 -1.85 -17.59
C GLU A 422 28.91 -2.85 -18.76
N LYS A 423 29.20 -4.13 -18.50
CA LYS A 423 29.08 -5.21 -19.51
C LYS A 423 27.62 -5.56 -19.84
N ASN A 424 26.69 -5.31 -18.92
CA ASN A 424 25.28 -5.67 -19.10
C ASN A 424 24.60 -4.68 -20.05
N SER A 425 23.55 -5.14 -20.74
CA SER A 425 22.79 -4.27 -21.65
C SER A 425 21.99 -3.21 -20.88
N LEU A 426 21.72 -2.06 -21.51
CA LEU A 426 20.88 -1.00 -20.91
C LEU A 426 19.49 -1.51 -20.49
N GLY A 427 18.90 -2.42 -21.29
CA GLY A 427 17.60 -3.02 -20.98
C GLY A 427 17.65 -3.85 -19.69
N GLU A 428 18.64 -4.74 -19.57
CA GLU A 428 18.81 -5.55 -18.37
C GLU A 428 19.05 -4.68 -17.12
N ARG A 429 19.88 -3.63 -17.23
CA ARG A 429 20.12 -2.70 -16.11
C ARG A 429 18.84 -1.99 -15.67
N GLY A 430 17.99 -1.56 -16.62
CA GLY A 430 16.72 -0.90 -16.33
C GLY A 430 15.69 -1.84 -15.69
N GLU A 431 15.61 -3.08 -16.15
CA GLU A 431 14.75 -4.11 -15.54
C GLU A 431 15.23 -4.46 -14.12
N CYS A 432 16.54 -4.59 -13.92
CA CYS A 432 17.11 -4.83 -12.60
C CYS A 432 16.93 -3.64 -11.66
N TYR A 433 17.01 -2.40 -12.16
CA TYR A 433 16.71 -1.21 -11.36
C TYR A 433 15.29 -1.29 -10.81
N SER A 434 14.35 -1.60 -11.70
CA SER A 434 12.93 -1.66 -11.39
C SER A 434 12.62 -2.72 -10.31
N PHE A 435 13.32 -3.86 -10.37
CA PHE A 435 13.23 -4.88 -9.35
C PHE A 435 13.88 -4.48 -8.01
N GLU A 436 15.10 -3.94 -8.06
CA GLU A 436 15.86 -3.55 -6.85
C GLU A 436 15.30 -2.29 -6.19
N LEU A 437 14.52 -1.47 -6.90
CA LEU A 437 13.82 -0.32 -6.35
C LEU A 437 12.90 -0.73 -5.18
N ASP A 438 12.10 -1.78 -5.35
CA ASP A 438 11.21 -2.29 -4.29
C ASP A 438 12.00 -2.72 -3.04
N ARG A 439 13.14 -3.39 -3.25
CA ARG A 439 14.03 -3.82 -2.17
C ARG A 439 14.70 -2.65 -1.46
N SER A 440 15.12 -1.64 -2.22
CA SER A 440 15.74 -0.43 -1.67
C SER A 440 14.74 0.37 -0.84
N LEU A 441 13.52 0.55 -1.34
CA LEU A 441 12.43 1.18 -0.58
C LEU A 441 12.09 0.38 0.68
N SER A 442 12.04 -0.94 0.60
CA SER A 442 11.83 -1.82 1.74
C SER A 442 12.90 -1.66 2.82
N ARG A 443 14.18 -1.58 2.43
CA ARG A 443 15.30 -1.35 3.36
C ARG A 443 15.19 0.02 4.04
N ILE A 444 14.82 1.06 3.30
CA ILE A 444 14.57 2.39 3.87
C ILE A 444 13.44 2.32 4.90
N CYS A 445 12.32 1.69 4.54
CA CYS A 445 11.18 1.53 5.44
C CYS A 445 11.56 0.74 6.70
N ASP A 446 12.27 -0.38 6.55
CA ASP A 446 12.70 -1.23 7.68
C ASP A 446 13.65 -0.46 8.61
N ALA A 447 14.56 0.36 8.06
CA ALA A 447 15.44 1.23 8.85
C ALA A 447 14.66 2.32 9.62
N ILE A 448 13.64 2.93 8.98
CA ILE A 448 12.78 3.90 9.65
C ILE A 448 11.98 3.23 10.78
N LEU A 449 11.32 2.11 10.51
CA LEU A 449 10.46 1.42 11.48
C LEU A 449 11.25 0.81 12.64
N ALA A 450 12.52 0.46 12.45
CA ALA A 450 13.40 0.01 13.53
C ALA A 450 13.64 1.12 14.57
N GLU A 451 13.77 2.37 14.12
CA GLU A 451 14.13 3.52 14.97
C GLU A 451 12.94 4.40 15.36
N CYS A 452 11.88 4.38 14.55
CA CYS A 452 10.67 5.19 14.65
C CYS A 452 9.43 4.32 14.37
N PRO A 453 9.11 3.34 15.24
CA PRO A 453 8.12 2.28 14.98
C PRO A 453 6.67 2.78 14.89
N ASP A 454 6.39 4.04 15.24
CA ASP A 454 5.05 4.63 15.18
C ASP A 454 4.83 5.52 13.93
N VAL A 455 5.84 5.64 13.05
CA VAL A 455 5.73 6.46 11.84
C VAL A 455 4.87 5.77 10.79
N ILE A 456 3.87 6.49 10.30
CA ILE A 456 3.03 6.04 9.20
C ILE A 456 3.72 6.36 7.88
N LEU A 457 4.09 5.33 7.13
CA LEU A 457 4.61 5.47 5.76
C LEU A 457 3.45 5.35 4.77
N ASP A 458 3.29 6.34 3.90
CA ASP A 458 2.22 6.40 2.91
C ASP A 458 2.82 6.64 1.53
N PHE A 459 2.60 5.70 0.61
CA PHE A 459 3.25 5.69 -0.69
C PHE A 459 2.27 6.15 -1.77
N ASP A 460 2.62 7.20 -2.49
CA ASP A 460 1.86 7.68 -3.64
C ASP A 460 1.95 6.68 -4.79
N ILE A 461 0.80 6.09 -5.13
CA ILE A 461 0.64 5.17 -6.26
C ILE A 461 -0.38 5.68 -7.27
N THR A 462 -0.60 6.99 -7.31
CA THR A 462 -1.79 7.54 -7.95
C THR A 462 -1.69 7.56 -9.48
N GLU A 463 -0.48 7.55 -10.04
CA GLU A 463 -0.24 7.49 -11.49
C GLU A 463 0.22 6.10 -11.97
N GLU A 464 0.03 5.82 -13.26
CA GLU A 464 0.58 4.64 -13.93
C GLU A 464 2.12 4.64 -13.86
N GLY A 465 2.75 3.48 -13.76
CA GLY A 465 4.21 3.38 -13.70
C GLY A 465 4.80 3.62 -12.30
N ARG A 466 3.97 3.66 -11.25
CA ARG A 466 4.37 3.67 -9.83
C ARG A 466 4.62 2.26 -9.30
N ASN A 467 5.46 2.11 -8.29
CA ASN A 467 5.68 0.79 -7.67
C ASN A 467 4.49 0.37 -6.79
N VAL A 468 3.76 -0.66 -7.22
CA VAL A 468 2.53 -1.15 -6.58
C VAL A 468 2.61 -2.65 -6.33
N GLY A 469 2.79 -3.05 -5.06
CA GLY A 469 2.96 -4.44 -4.63
C GLY A 469 2.62 -4.64 -3.16
N LEU A 470 2.85 -5.85 -2.64
CA LEU A 470 2.60 -6.11 -1.21
C LEU A 470 3.77 -5.64 -0.33
N SER A 471 4.95 -5.42 -0.91
CA SER A 471 6.18 -5.10 -0.20
C SER A 471 6.07 -3.81 0.61
N LEU A 472 5.61 -2.72 -0.03
CA LEU A 472 5.38 -1.45 0.65
C LEU A 472 4.13 -1.50 1.54
N LEU A 473 3.05 -2.16 1.08
CA LEU A 473 1.83 -2.32 1.87
C LEU A 473 2.07 -3.08 3.18
N SER A 474 3.05 -3.99 3.21
CA SER A 474 3.43 -4.73 4.43
C SER A 474 4.03 -3.83 5.53
N ARG A 475 4.47 -2.61 5.18
CA ARG A 475 5.16 -1.66 6.06
C ARG A 475 4.40 -0.36 6.29
N GLY A 476 3.50 -0.02 5.37
CA GLY A 476 2.80 1.26 5.38
C GLY A 476 1.40 1.15 4.78
N LYS A 477 1.07 2.14 3.96
CA LYS A 477 -0.21 2.31 3.28
C LYS A 477 -0.02 2.88 1.89
N TYR A 478 -1.05 2.79 1.06
CA TYR A 478 -1.06 3.42 -0.24
C TYR A 478 -1.93 4.66 -0.29
N PHE A 479 -1.43 5.71 -0.91
CA PHE A 479 -2.24 6.82 -1.36
C PHE A 479 -2.72 6.52 -2.79
N LEU A 480 -4.02 6.24 -2.91
CA LEU A 480 -4.61 5.54 -4.05
C LEU A 480 -5.09 6.50 -5.15
N VAL A 481 -5.73 7.61 -4.76
CA VAL A 481 -6.27 8.58 -5.72
C VAL A 481 -5.80 9.98 -5.36
N ASN A 482 -5.05 10.59 -6.28
CA ASN A 482 -4.68 12.00 -6.24
C ASN A 482 -5.92 12.85 -6.58
N ASN A 483 -5.85 13.68 -7.61
CA ASN A 483 -7.01 14.44 -8.09
C ASN A 483 -8.02 13.58 -8.87
N GLY A 484 -7.66 12.35 -9.22
CA GLY A 484 -8.39 11.51 -10.17
C GLY A 484 -8.09 11.93 -11.61
N PRO A 485 -8.96 11.58 -12.57
CA PRO A 485 -8.77 11.88 -13.97
C PRO A 485 -8.67 13.38 -14.27
N ASN A 486 -7.80 13.72 -15.22
CA ASN A 486 -7.59 15.04 -15.81
C ASN A 486 -8.39 15.21 -17.10
N TYR A 487 -8.44 16.45 -17.63
CA TYR A 487 -9.16 16.79 -18.87
C TYR A 487 -8.82 15.85 -20.05
N HIS A 488 -7.53 15.62 -20.31
CA HIS A 488 -7.08 14.75 -21.39
C HIS A 488 -7.49 13.28 -21.22
N ASN A 489 -7.80 12.81 -20.01
CA ASN A 489 -8.26 11.43 -19.80
C ASN A 489 -9.68 11.19 -20.36
N TYR A 490 -10.44 12.26 -20.62
CA TYR A 490 -11.78 12.19 -21.22
C TYR A 490 -11.88 12.97 -22.53
N ASP A 491 -10.78 13.04 -23.28
CA ASP A 491 -10.69 13.73 -24.58
C ASP A 491 -11.10 15.21 -24.54
N LEU A 492 -11.00 15.85 -23.38
CA LEU A 492 -11.28 17.27 -23.21
C LEU A 492 -9.99 18.09 -23.44
N PRO A 493 -10.08 19.29 -24.02
CA PRO A 493 -8.92 20.13 -24.23
C PRO A 493 -8.30 20.56 -22.90
N ASP A 494 -6.97 20.45 -22.80
CA ASP A 494 -6.24 20.90 -21.63
C ASP A 494 -6.56 22.37 -21.33
N GLN A 495 -6.96 22.62 -20.08
CA GLN A 495 -7.17 23.96 -19.55
C GLN A 495 -5.87 24.44 -18.88
N GLN A 496 -5.84 25.70 -18.43
CA GLN A 496 -4.75 26.20 -17.57
C GLN A 496 -4.53 25.31 -16.33
N TRP A 497 -5.56 24.57 -15.93
CA TRP A 497 -5.57 23.68 -14.79
C TRP A 497 -6.15 22.31 -15.20
N THR A 498 -5.39 21.24 -15.03
CA THR A 498 -5.66 19.93 -15.65
C THR A 498 -6.59 19.02 -14.86
N ASN A 499 -6.78 19.26 -13.57
CA ASN A 499 -7.61 18.42 -12.71
C ASN A 499 -9.11 18.72 -12.92
N MET A 500 -9.96 17.71 -12.90
CA MET A 500 -11.40 17.91 -13.17
C MET A 500 -12.28 17.96 -11.91
N PHE A 501 -11.86 17.32 -10.82
CA PHE A 501 -12.73 17.00 -9.69
C PHE A 501 -12.34 17.72 -8.39
N THR A 502 -12.11 19.05 -8.44
CA THR A 502 -11.82 19.84 -7.22
C THR A 502 -12.92 20.79 -6.79
N ASN A 503 -14.00 20.89 -7.56
CA ASN A 503 -15.21 21.59 -7.13
C ASN A 503 -16.13 20.64 -6.35
N PRO A 504 -16.97 21.16 -5.43
CA PRO A 504 -17.97 20.35 -4.74
C PRO A 504 -18.91 19.65 -5.72
N GLY A 505 -19.20 18.38 -5.46
CA GLY A 505 -20.09 17.60 -6.28
C GLY A 505 -19.96 16.10 -6.04
N PRO A 506 -20.87 15.31 -6.62
CA PRO A 506 -20.91 13.87 -6.40
C PRO A 506 -19.84 13.09 -7.16
N ALA A 507 -19.34 13.64 -8.27
CA ALA A 507 -18.50 12.93 -9.24
C ALA A 507 -17.20 12.41 -8.64
N ARG A 508 -16.47 13.24 -7.85
CA ARG A 508 -15.25 12.81 -7.17
C ARG A 508 -15.50 11.57 -6.33
N THR A 509 -16.59 11.57 -5.57
CA THR A 509 -16.91 10.45 -4.69
C THR A 509 -17.18 9.15 -5.45
N TRP A 510 -17.69 9.23 -6.68
CA TRP A 510 -17.87 8.05 -7.55
C TRP A 510 -16.53 7.47 -7.97
N ILE A 511 -15.64 8.31 -8.49
CA ILE A 511 -14.30 7.90 -8.93
C ILE A 511 -13.53 7.26 -7.76
N CYS A 512 -13.47 7.97 -6.63
CA CYS A 512 -12.77 7.52 -5.44
C CYS A 512 -13.32 6.20 -4.88
N ARG A 513 -14.66 6.04 -4.77
CA ARG A 513 -15.25 4.77 -4.29
C ARG A 513 -15.06 3.63 -5.27
N ALA A 514 -15.07 3.90 -6.58
CA ALA A 514 -14.84 2.88 -7.60
C ALA A 514 -13.40 2.34 -7.60
N ALA A 515 -12.42 3.19 -7.27
CA ALA A 515 -11.01 2.78 -7.17
C ALA A 515 -10.74 1.86 -5.96
N GLY A 516 -11.42 2.06 -4.82
CA GLY A 516 -11.13 1.29 -3.60
C GLY A 516 -11.83 -0.08 -3.51
N ASN A 517 -11.75 -0.89 -4.56
CA ASN A 517 -12.32 -2.26 -4.59
C ASN A 517 -11.45 -3.33 -3.90
N TYR A 518 -10.51 -2.90 -3.06
CA TYR A 518 -9.55 -3.75 -2.36
C TYR A 518 -10.11 -4.43 -1.09
N ASP A 519 -11.25 -3.97 -0.55
CA ASP A 519 -11.71 -4.29 0.82
C ASP A 519 -11.96 -5.79 1.10
N LYS A 520 -12.18 -6.60 0.06
CA LYS A 520 -12.26 -8.08 0.18
C LYS A 520 -10.96 -8.67 0.76
N TRP A 521 -9.81 -8.20 0.28
CA TRP A 521 -8.49 -8.75 0.62
C TRP A 521 -7.71 -7.86 1.58
N PHE A 522 -7.95 -6.55 1.56
CA PHE A 522 -7.17 -5.56 2.29
C PHE A 522 -8.09 -4.54 2.95
N PRO A 523 -8.00 -4.29 4.27
CA PRO A 523 -8.82 -3.29 4.91
C PRO A 523 -8.72 -1.92 4.25
N SER A 524 -9.85 -1.25 4.03
CA SER A 524 -9.91 0.07 3.39
C SER A 524 -9.02 1.14 4.04
N CYS A 525 -8.71 1.02 5.35
CA CYS A 525 -7.82 1.97 6.04
C CYS A 525 -6.34 1.85 5.61
N LEU A 526 -5.98 0.81 4.85
CA LEU A 526 -4.65 0.67 4.24
C LEU A 526 -4.47 1.50 2.96
N PHE A 527 -5.57 2.04 2.44
CA PHE A 527 -5.58 2.93 1.30
C PHE A 527 -6.01 4.31 1.77
N LEU A 528 -5.44 5.36 1.21
CA LEU A 528 -5.79 6.74 1.47
C LEU A 528 -6.39 7.32 0.20
N THR A 529 -7.56 7.92 0.35
CA THR A 529 -8.25 8.64 -0.71
C THR A 529 -8.85 9.90 -0.10
N HIS A 530 -8.59 11.05 -0.70
CA HIS A 530 -9.01 12.34 -0.14
C HIS A 530 -10.35 12.82 -0.71
N TYR A 531 -11.26 13.20 0.18
CA TYR A 531 -12.59 13.73 -0.13
C TYR A 531 -12.70 15.22 0.23
N LEU A 532 -13.65 15.91 -0.41
CA LEU A 532 -13.78 17.36 -0.27
C LEU A 532 -14.71 17.72 0.90
N PRO A 533 -14.36 18.70 1.77
CA PRO A 533 -15.22 19.18 2.85
C PRO A 533 -16.20 20.26 2.41
N ASP A 534 -16.15 20.65 1.13
CA ASP A 534 -16.90 21.75 0.56
C ASP A 534 -18.44 21.56 0.72
N PRO A 535 -19.18 22.63 1.07
CA PRO A 535 -20.64 22.63 1.08
C PRO A 535 -21.22 22.43 -0.34
N PRO A 536 -22.53 22.13 -0.48
CA PRO A 536 -23.56 22.07 0.57
C PRO A 536 -23.51 20.80 1.42
N VAL A 537 -24.33 20.78 2.49
CA VAL A 537 -24.46 19.66 3.44
C VAL A 537 -24.67 18.30 2.76
N SER A 538 -25.40 18.22 1.65
CA SER A 538 -25.58 16.97 0.92
C SER A 538 -24.28 16.48 0.27
N SER A 539 -23.45 17.38 -0.26
CA SER A 539 -22.11 17.04 -0.76
C SER A 539 -21.20 16.60 0.40
N GLN A 540 -21.27 17.29 1.54
CA GLN A 540 -20.48 16.92 2.73
C GLN A 540 -20.86 15.53 3.25
N ARG A 541 -22.15 15.20 3.37
CA ARG A 541 -22.59 13.85 3.77
C ARG A 541 -22.10 12.79 2.79
N MET A 542 -22.15 13.05 1.49
CA MET A 542 -21.59 12.13 0.50
C MET A 542 -20.09 11.92 0.68
N ASN A 543 -19.33 13.00 0.88
CA ASN A 543 -17.87 12.93 1.06
C ASN A 543 -17.52 12.21 2.37
N ILE A 544 -18.17 12.55 3.49
CA ILE A 544 -17.96 11.91 4.80
C ILE A 544 -18.34 10.42 4.75
N GLY A 545 -19.50 10.09 4.16
CA GLY A 545 -19.93 8.71 3.99
C GLY A 545 -18.95 7.89 3.14
N SER A 546 -18.40 8.49 2.08
CA SER A 546 -17.39 7.86 1.23
C SER A 546 -16.07 7.65 1.97
N LEU A 547 -15.60 8.67 2.68
CA LEU A 547 -14.40 8.65 3.50
C LEU A 547 -14.44 7.52 4.53
N ILE A 548 -15.59 7.31 5.20
CA ILE A 548 -15.76 6.28 6.22
C ILE A 548 -15.63 4.86 5.64
N VAL A 549 -16.16 4.63 4.43
CA VAL A 549 -16.15 3.29 3.81
C VAL A 549 -14.93 3.04 2.92
N ASN A 550 -14.22 4.10 2.51
CA ASN A 550 -13.16 4.04 1.53
C ASN A 550 -12.14 5.18 1.75
N GLY A 551 -11.06 4.93 2.49
CA GLY A 551 -9.83 5.70 2.36
C GLY A 551 -9.62 6.93 3.25
N ASN A 552 -10.48 7.22 4.25
CA ASN A 552 -10.17 8.06 5.43
C ASN A 552 -9.50 9.45 5.25
N GLY A 553 -9.46 10.03 4.05
CA GLY A 553 -8.72 11.26 3.75
C GLY A 553 -9.61 12.46 3.45
N ILE A 554 -9.13 13.66 3.77
CA ILE A 554 -9.76 14.95 3.46
C ILE A 554 -8.78 15.84 2.70
N TRP A 555 -9.30 16.56 1.71
CA TRP A 555 -8.62 17.60 0.94
C TRP A 555 -9.53 18.79 0.73
N GLY A 556 -8.98 19.99 0.77
CA GLY A 556 -9.71 21.21 0.43
C GLY A 556 -9.21 22.41 1.21
N ASP A 557 -9.79 23.56 0.92
CA ASP A 557 -9.48 24.82 1.58
C ASP A 557 -10.32 24.95 2.86
N LEU A 558 -9.78 24.53 4.01
CA LEU A 558 -10.54 24.57 5.28
C LEU A 558 -10.86 26.01 5.69
N ALA A 559 -10.07 26.99 5.25
CA ALA A 559 -10.33 28.40 5.53
C ALA A 559 -11.60 28.92 4.84
N ALA A 560 -12.10 28.22 3.81
CA ALA A 560 -13.35 28.54 3.14
C ALA A 560 -14.61 27.98 3.83
N LEU A 561 -14.44 27.13 4.85
CA LEU A 561 -15.55 26.50 5.58
C LEU A 561 -16.12 27.43 6.66
N ASP A 562 -17.44 27.41 6.83
CA ASP A 562 -18.11 28.07 7.94
C ASP A 562 -18.19 27.18 9.21
N GLU A 563 -18.67 27.74 10.31
CA GLU A 563 -18.78 27.05 11.59
C GLU A 563 -19.74 25.83 11.54
N ARG A 564 -20.76 25.86 10.68
CA ARG A 564 -21.72 24.75 10.51
C ARG A 564 -21.09 23.62 9.72
N ASP A 565 -20.29 23.95 8.71
CA ASP A 565 -19.54 22.97 7.91
C ASP A 565 -18.57 22.19 8.80
N ILE A 566 -17.79 22.90 9.63
CA ILE A 566 -16.86 22.29 10.60
C ILE A 566 -17.60 21.42 11.61
N ALA A 567 -18.71 21.92 12.16
CA ALA A 567 -19.51 21.19 13.16
C ALA A 567 -20.13 19.92 12.59
N LEU A 568 -20.56 19.90 11.32
CA LEU A 568 -21.10 18.71 10.67
C LEU A 568 -20.06 17.59 10.60
N PHE A 569 -18.84 17.90 10.17
CA PHE A 569 -17.73 16.94 10.16
C PHE A 569 -17.46 16.41 11.57
N ASN A 570 -17.35 17.29 12.57
CA ASN A 570 -17.11 16.91 13.96
C ASN A 570 -18.16 15.93 14.49
N GLN A 571 -19.44 16.21 14.24
CA GLN A 571 -20.55 15.38 14.73
C GLN A 571 -20.50 13.97 14.14
N ILE A 572 -20.33 13.85 12.82
CA ILE A 572 -20.35 12.55 12.15
C ILE A 572 -19.07 11.77 12.45
N LEU A 573 -17.90 12.43 12.37
CA LEU A 573 -16.61 11.78 12.65
C LEU A 573 -16.44 11.44 14.13
N GLY A 574 -17.05 12.21 15.04
CA GLY A 574 -17.10 11.91 16.46
C GLY A 574 -17.80 10.57 16.75
N VAL A 575 -18.93 10.30 16.09
CA VAL A 575 -19.61 8.99 16.19
C VAL A 575 -18.79 7.90 15.52
N TYR A 576 -18.26 8.16 14.31
CA TYR A 576 -17.38 7.22 13.61
C TYR A 576 -16.25 6.70 14.48
N LYS A 577 -15.54 7.60 15.20
CA LYS A 577 -14.41 7.24 16.06
C LYS A 577 -14.76 6.27 17.19
N THR A 578 -16.03 6.17 17.58
CA THR A 578 -16.48 5.21 18.61
C THR A 578 -16.58 3.77 18.10
N VAL A 579 -16.61 3.57 16.78
CA VAL A 579 -16.78 2.26 16.11
C VAL A 579 -15.80 2.07 14.94
N ALA A 580 -14.76 2.90 14.85
CA ALA A 580 -13.88 2.94 13.68
C ALA A 580 -13.06 1.64 13.53
N GLU A 581 -12.66 1.02 14.65
CA GLU A 581 -11.95 -0.25 14.63
C GLU A 581 -12.83 -1.41 14.12
N GLU A 582 -14.10 -1.43 14.52
CA GLU A 582 -15.10 -2.39 14.04
C GLU A 582 -15.36 -2.20 12.53
N ILE A 583 -15.49 -0.95 12.07
CA ILE A 583 -15.62 -0.64 10.63
C ILE A 583 -14.38 -1.07 9.85
N ALA A 584 -13.18 -0.87 10.39
CA ALA A 584 -11.94 -1.31 9.76
C ALA A 584 -11.84 -2.85 9.73
N ALA A 585 -12.29 -3.54 10.78
CA ALA A 585 -12.27 -5.00 10.88
C ALA A 585 -13.33 -5.67 9.98
N ALA A 586 -14.47 -5.04 9.76
CA ALA A 586 -15.56 -5.58 8.97
C ALA A 586 -15.27 -5.52 7.45
N PRO A 587 -15.43 -6.63 6.71
CA PRO A 587 -15.45 -6.59 5.25
C PRO A 587 -16.71 -5.85 4.75
N ALA A 588 -16.58 -5.10 3.65
CA ALA A 588 -17.68 -4.39 3.06
C ALA A 588 -18.65 -5.33 2.33
N LYS A 589 -19.95 -5.24 2.66
CA LYS A 589 -21.04 -5.75 1.82
C LYS A 589 -21.61 -4.60 1.01
N ILE A 590 -21.59 -4.72 -0.31
CA ILE A 590 -22.00 -3.66 -1.22
C ILE A 590 -23.22 -4.11 -2.01
N ASP A 591 -24.29 -3.31 -1.98
CA ASP A 591 -25.48 -3.48 -2.81
C ASP A 591 -25.62 -2.29 -3.77
N GLY A 592 -25.77 -2.58 -5.06
CA GLY A 592 -25.82 -1.58 -6.12
C GLY A 592 -24.44 -1.14 -6.62
N ALA A 593 -24.39 -0.68 -7.87
CA ALA A 593 -23.15 -0.20 -8.48
C ALA A 593 -22.90 1.29 -8.16
N THR A 594 -21.63 1.69 -8.14
CA THR A 594 -21.22 3.08 -7.95
C THR A 594 -21.85 3.99 -9.02
N ALA A 595 -22.26 5.19 -8.62
CA ALA A 595 -22.94 6.18 -9.48
C ALA A 595 -24.34 5.78 -10.00
N THR A 596 -24.93 4.67 -9.54
CA THR A 596 -26.33 4.34 -9.83
C THR A 596 -27.30 4.99 -8.84
N THR A 597 -28.63 4.90 -9.09
CA THR A 597 -29.68 5.54 -8.28
C THR A 597 -29.52 5.37 -6.78
N ALA A 598 -29.08 4.19 -6.33
CA ALA A 598 -28.68 4.01 -4.95
C ALA A 598 -27.67 2.88 -4.78
N GLN A 599 -26.71 3.12 -3.88
CA GLN A 599 -25.65 2.20 -3.51
C GLN A 599 -25.55 2.14 -1.98
N LYS A 600 -25.59 0.94 -1.40
CA LYS A 600 -25.45 0.70 0.04
C LYS A 600 -24.11 0.03 0.32
N TYR A 601 -23.41 0.52 1.34
CA TYR A 601 -22.29 -0.17 1.99
C TYR A 601 -22.71 -0.58 3.39
N GLU A 602 -22.40 -1.82 3.79
CA GLU A 602 -22.40 -2.26 5.19
C GLU A 602 -20.99 -2.67 5.60
N LYS A 603 -20.47 -2.03 6.66
CA LYS A 603 -19.26 -2.46 7.36
C LYS A 603 -19.62 -2.62 8.83
N ILE A 604 -20.23 -3.77 9.14
CA ILE A 604 -20.68 -4.14 10.48
C ILE A 604 -19.85 -5.32 10.95
N ASP A 605 -19.19 -5.17 12.08
CA ASP A 605 -18.39 -6.21 12.69
C ASP A 605 -19.32 -7.35 13.18
N PRO A 606 -19.10 -8.60 12.74
CA PRO A 606 -20.00 -9.70 13.03
C PRO A 606 -19.94 -10.18 14.49
N GLU A 607 -18.88 -9.84 15.24
CA GLU A 607 -18.72 -10.25 16.64
C GLU A 607 -19.46 -9.30 17.58
N THR A 608 -19.45 -8.01 17.26
CA THR A 608 -20.01 -6.94 18.11
C THR A 608 -21.36 -6.40 17.62
N GLY A 609 -21.68 -6.59 16.34
CA GLY A 609 -22.83 -5.97 15.68
C GLY A 609 -22.70 -4.45 15.50
N LYS A 610 -21.51 -3.88 15.72
CA LYS A 610 -21.23 -2.44 15.61
C LYS A 610 -20.62 -2.10 14.26
N GLY A 611 -20.78 -0.85 13.84
CA GLY A 611 -20.13 -0.33 12.65
C GLY A 611 -21.02 0.67 11.92
N VAL A 612 -21.04 0.61 10.59
CA VAL A 612 -21.75 1.58 9.75
C VAL A 612 -22.49 0.96 8.57
N VAL A 613 -23.63 1.57 8.24
CA VAL A 613 -24.33 1.41 6.97
C VAL A 613 -24.40 2.77 6.29
N VAL A 614 -23.94 2.88 5.05
CA VAL A 614 -24.02 4.11 4.26
C VAL A 614 -24.83 3.85 3.00
N LEU A 615 -25.91 4.61 2.82
CA LEU A 615 -26.73 4.59 1.62
C LEU A 615 -26.51 5.89 0.83
N PHE A 616 -25.87 5.77 -0.32
CA PHE A 616 -25.73 6.86 -1.28
C PHE A 616 -26.94 6.87 -2.21
N GLY A 617 -27.49 8.05 -2.48
CA GLY A 617 -28.64 8.23 -3.37
C GLY A 617 -28.36 9.27 -4.45
N PHE A 618 -28.84 8.98 -5.66
CA PHE A 618 -28.76 9.86 -6.83
C PHE A 618 -30.10 9.84 -7.55
N CYS A 619 -30.97 10.78 -7.20
CA CYS A 619 -32.30 10.87 -7.78
C CYS A 619 -32.53 12.27 -8.36
N THR A 620 -32.96 12.35 -9.63
CA THR A 620 -33.35 13.62 -10.28
C THR A 620 -34.73 14.12 -9.85
N ARG A 621 -35.51 13.26 -9.19
CA ARG A 621 -36.78 13.57 -8.55
C ARG A 621 -36.81 12.89 -7.20
N LYS A 622 -37.41 13.57 -6.22
CA LYS A 622 -37.71 13.02 -4.90
C LYS A 622 -38.17 11.56 -4.97
N ASN A 623 -37.36 10.65 -4.43
CA ASN A 623 -37.64 9.21 -4.46
C ASN A 623 -37.24 8.54 -3.15
N LYS A 624 -38.01 7.53 -2.78
CA LYS A 624 -37.82 6.73 -1.59
C LYS A 624 -37.06 5.46 -1.95
N VAL A 625 -35.94 5.24 -1.30
CA VAL A 625 -35.07 4.09 -1.49
C VAL A 625 -35.12 3.25 -0.23
N ARG A 626 -35.34 1.94 -0.40
CA ARG A 626 -35.31 0.97 0.68
C ARG A 626 -34.29 -0.12 0.35
N ARG A 627 -33.47 -0.49 1.34
CA ARG A 627 -32.47 -1.56 1.24
C ARG A 627 -32.50 -2.44 2.48
N LEU A 628 -32.41 -3.75 2.27
CA LEU A 628 -32.29 -4.73 3.35
C LEU A 628 -30.93 -4.56 4.04
N LEU A 629 -30.90 -4.70 5.37
CA LEU A 629 -29.65 -4.89 6.11
C LEU A 629 -29.32 -6.38 6.17
N GLU A 630 -28.13 -6.74 5.69
CA GLU A 630 -27.65 -8.13 5.64
C GLU A 630 -26.87 -8.53 6.89
N SER A 631 -26.40 -7.53 7.65
CA SER A 631 -25.61 -7.74 8.86
C SER A 631 -26.45 -7.56 10.11
N GLU A 632 -26.21 -8.40 11.11
CA GLU A 632 -26.82 -8.24 12.42
C GLU A 632 -26.25 -7.01 13.12
N CYS A 633 -27.13 -6.16 13.64
CA CYS A 633 -26.78 -4.89 14.26
C CYS A 633 -27.22 -4.89 15.74
N THR A 634 -26.57 -4.09 16.59
CA THR A 634 -26.91 -3.96 18.02
C THR A 634 -28.35 -3.47 18.27
N GLY A 635 -28.92 -2.74 17.30
CA GLY A 635 -30.26 -2.12 17.43
C GLY A 635 -30.23 -0.70 18.00
N ASN A 636 -29.06 -0.22 18.43
CA ASN A 636 -28.84 1.17 18.82
C ASN A 636 -28.26 1.94 17.64
N PHE A 637 -29.04 2.88 17.08
CA PHE A 637 -28.67 3.57 15.84
C PHE A 637 -28.53 5.08 16.02
N VAL A 638 -27.48 5.63 15.40
CA VAL A 638 -27.36 7.07 15.16
C VAL A 638 -27.42 7.32 13.67
N VAL A 639 -28.34 8.18 13.23
CA VAL A 639 -28.63 8.42 11.81
C VAL A 639 -28.32 9.86 11.44
N PHE A 640 -27.58 10.03 10.34
CA PHE A 640 -27.34 11.32 9.71
C PHE A 640 -27.91 11.32 8.29
N GLY A 641 -28.67 12.37 7.94
CA GLY A 641 -29.41 12.45 6.67
C GLY A 641 -30.87 12.04 6.82
N ASN A 642 -31.61 12.07 5.71
CA ASN A 642 -33.04 11.78 5.69
C ASN A 642 -33.31 10.28 5.51
N GLY A 643 -33.17 9.51 6.58
CA GLY A 643 -33.47 8.08 6.58
C GLY A 643 -33.74 7.52 7.96
N GLN A 644 -34.16 6.25 8.00
CA GLN A 644 -34.52 5.53 9.21
C GLN A 644 -34.31 4.02 9.05
N ILE A 645 -34.09 3.33 10.17
CA ILE A 645 -34.13 1.87 10.22
C ILE A 645 -35.55 1.42 10.53
N ILE A 646 -36.11 0.57 9.68
CA ILE A 646 -37.43 -0.04 9.87
C ILE A 646 -37.28 -1.56 10.04
N GLN A 647 -38.13 -2.16 10.87
CA GLN A 647 -38.16 -3.59 11.09
C GLN A 647 -39.51 -4.15 10.66
N GLU A 648 -39.49 -5.09 9.70
CA GLU A 648 -40.68 -5.73 9.15
C GLU A 648 -40.40 -7.22 8.93
N ASN A 649 -41.31 -8.09 9.39
CA ASN A 649 -41.20 -9.54 9.23
C ASN A 649 -39.86 -10.13 9.70
N GLY A 650 -39.31 -9.61 10.80
CA GLY A 650 -38.03 -10.05 11.36
C GLY A 650 -36.79 -9.55 10.61
N LYS A 651 -36.94 -8.73 9.56
CA LYS A 651 -35.85 -8.15 8.79
C LYS A 651 -35.73 -6.65 9.06
N ARG A 652 -34.50 -6.12 9.04
CA ARG A 652 -34.23 -4.69 9.16
C ARG A 652 -33.94 -4.09 7.79
N TYR A 653 -34.43 -2.89 7.54
CA TYR A 653 -34.19 -2.16 6.31
C TYR A 653 -33.75 -0.73 6.61
N LEU A 654 -32.81 -0.21 5.83
CA LEU A 654 -32.56 1.22 5.75
C LEU A 654 -33.48 1.80 4.68
N GLU A 655 -34.31 2.73 5.11
CA GLU A 655 -35.23 3.47 4.27
C GLU A 655 -34.84 4.94 4.27
N ALA A 656 -34.62 5.52 3.09
CA ALA A 656 -34.17 6.89 2.92
C ALA A 656 -34.91 7.58 1.78
N GLU A 657 -34.99 8.89 1.83
CA GLU A 657 -35.59 9.71 0.80
C GLU A 657 -34.56 10.71 0.26
N PHE A 658 -34.39 10.69 -1.07
CA PHE A 658 -33.40 11.50 -1.78
C PHE A 658 -34.10 12.44 -2.75
N ASP A 659 -33.70 13.72 -2.72
CA ASP A 659 -34.13 14.78 -3.65
C ASP A 659 -32.90 15.44 -4.29
N GLY A 660 -32.03 14.59 -4.85
CA GLY A 660 -30.71 14.96 -5.37
C GLY A 660 -29.64 13.95 -4.99
N ALA A 661 -28.38 14.34 -5.17
CA ALA A 661 -27.22 13.58 -4.73
C ALA A 661 -26.97 13.80 -3.23
N ASP A 662 -27.00 12.73 -2.44
CA ASP A 662 -26.80 12.79 -0.99
C ASP A 662 -26.40 11.40 -0.42
N ALA A 663 -26.10 11.33 0.87
CA ALA A 663 -25.91 10.08 1.60
C ALA A 663 -26.68 10.08 2.94
N VAL A 664 -27.16 8.91 3.33
CA VAL A 664 -27.61 8.61 4.70
C VAL A 664 -26.57 7.71 5.35
N ILE A 665 -26.07 8.13 6.51
CA ILE A 665 -25.05 7.43 7.29
C ILE A 665 -25.71 6.94 8.58
N VAL A 666 -25.69 5.63 8.80
CA VAL A 666 -26.25 5.00 10.00
C VAL A 666 -25.15 4.26 10.73
N PHE A 667 -24.86 4.68 11.96
CA PHE A 667 -23.98 3.92 12.84
C PHE A 667 -24.79 2.96 13.70
N SER A 668 -24.30 1.73 13.84
CA SER A 668 -24.77 0.79 14.87
C SER A 668 -23.74 0.79 16.00
N LEU A 669 -24.18 1.12 17.22
CA LEU A 669 -23.30 1.39 18.37
C LEU A 669 -23.34 0.32 19.46
#